data_AF-A0A948Q362-F1
#
_entry.id   AF-A0A948Q362-F1
#
_cell.length_a   1.000
_cell.length_b   1.000
_cell.length_c   1.000
_cell.angle_alpha   90.00
_cell.angle_beta   90.00
_cell.angle_gamma   90.00
#
_symmetry.space_group_name_H-M   'P 1'
#
loop_
_entity.id
_entity.type
_entity.pdbx_description
1 polymer ?
#
loop_
_entity_poly.entity_id
_entity_poly.type
_entity_poly.pdbx_seq_one_letter_code
_entity_poly.pdbx_strand_id
1 'polypeptide(L)'
;MQGRKTCRTGQLTLALLALAALAAPIAAAADRPAAMEAPDLQDIQRRIDENGWSFEVTDRFSSTITPEQRANLRGYNPPPGYEDELRRHLKIYPVDKALPSSLDWRDLDGVTSVKNQGDCGSCWAFAATAEMESFVKIYYGQELDLSEQQVVSCNPYGAGCGGGWASAAYYVFRNEGAVMENCAPYVGMDPPTAPCTQDDFLKYATITGWNYIANDVAQIKAALQTGPVCTAIDAGPEFEAYGGGCYDVPGGMTNHLVLIVGYDDRACNGNGAWIIKNSWGADFGQAGYIEVQYGAGSTGTSCTQLVYSPPPTTITLDPFLGQEPLYGDQELELTWTTSGDPAATVDIWVGLAGDCHDVPVATGVPNTGSYLWTVPNHGTSYASLVVFPGGNSLQGFDLPDRNLEIIGHKVRYVSPSGSNTAPYETPQTAAHTIGAAVTACTGTDTVLVVGGDFSGSVTVASTVRLLGSWDPTFTVQDPEVHPTRLQGGGSALKFFAASGDYGLVEKFVFHDCVGGNYSQPMPGVHGGAIYSINASPTIRDCVFQANRAALGSGFGVGGALCLVGGAPVIENCTFTGNIATRGGAAGVFSGASASFVDCDLTANSCSDSLPDYFGAGLFVKDATAVLQGSTLVSNGGSYQGGGIYLDGGQVELIDAVLRNNRANQSGGGVQAAGGSLVMTRATVEGNSAGASFGGGVMAEGTDLVLRNVRFTGNASASLGGALYTSAVTGLVENCLVDGNTGALVGGLVILSDAGFALRNTVIYGNTGGGLLGGGAAFSADYNNLWNNSGGDYISTEPGPNDLGCEPLFVDLGGGDPGLGVHSPLIDAGQPGCLDPDGSPSDVGLCGGPEADFPAPARVGGLALAALEGGSYRLDWVPNVEPDVDHYVVYRDSAEVFVPAAGKALGQVTHPTATFTDTPPFAEGYYLVVAVDSQGHAGGYSEAIPFSSSGLSAAGDPVVPTVLGIRGIYPNPFNPTTTIMFEVPRDGRVRLEVFDVRGRKVCGLVDEVLPAGAHRVTWRGQDERGSAAASGIYFARLDDGQRRVTTKMVLAR
;
A
#
# COMPACT_ATOMS: atom_id res chain seq x y z
N MET A 1 -24.03 51.65 -15.86
CA MET A 1 -25.07 52.08 -14.90
C MET A 1 -24.58 51.80 -13.49
N GLN A 2 -24.61 52.84 -12.63
CA GLN A 2 -24.59 52.93 -11.14
C GLN A 2 -24.01 51.76 -10.33
N GLY A 3 -23.11 51.89 -9.35
CA GLY A 3 -22.51 53.02 -8.62
C GLY A 3 -22.17 52.55 -7.19
N ARG A 4 -20.93 52.64 -6.67
CA ARG A 4 -20.33 53.68 -5.79
C ARG A 4 -19.22 52.95 -5.01
N LYS A 5 -18.06 53.46 -4.60
CA LYS A 5 -17.33 54.73 -4.73
C LYS A 5 -15.88 54.44 -4.31
N THR A 6 -14.90 54.90 -5.06
CA THR A 6 -13.53 55.17 -4.58
C THR A 6 -13.27 56.68 -4.55
N CYS A 7 -12.26 57.04 -3.76
CA CYS A 7 -11.42 58.24 -3.86
C CYS A 7 -11.81 59.48 -3.04
N ARG A 8 -10.93 59.91 -2.12
CA ARG A 8 -10.10 61.12 -2.33
C ARG A 8 -8.98 61.30 -1.30
N THR A 9 -7.84 61.68 -1.86
CA THR A 9 -6.63 62.28 -1.30
C THR A 9 -6.85 63.70 -0.74
N GLY A 10 -6.00 64.15 0.18
CA GLY A 10 -5.86 65.55 0.58
C GLY A 10 -4.79 65.79 1.65
N GLN A 11 -3.69 66.44 1.26
CA GLN A 11 -2.68 67.03 2.15
C GLN A 11 -3.23 68.24 2.91
N LEU A 12 -2.81 68.46 4.17
CA LEU A 12 -2.53 69.80 4.72
C LEU A 12 -1.73 69.72 6.04
N THR A 13 -0.68 70.53 6.06
CA THR A 13 0.38 70.77 7.06
C THR A 13 -0.10 71.63 8.24
N LEU A 14 0.44 71.42 9.47
CA LEU A 14 1.36 72.32 10.22
C LEU A 14 1.24 72.20 11.77
N ALA A 15 2.41 72.07 12.42
CA ALA A 15 2.81 72.53 13.79
C ALA A 15 2.14 71.87 15.04
N LEU A 16 2.85 71.50 16.12
CA LEU A 16 3.84 72.27 16.89
C LEU A 16 4.75 71.37 17.75
N LEU A 17 5.97 71.90 17.94
CA LEU A 17 6.88 71.84 19.11
C LEU A 17 7.59 70.53 19.48
N ALA A 18 8.89 70.54 19.17
CA ALA A 18 9.92 69.84 19.92
C ALA A 18 9.99 70.36 21.37
N LEU A 19 9.92 69.45 22.34
CA LEU A 19 10.71 69.53 23.56
C LEU A 19 11.45 68.21 23.72
N ALA A 20 12.71 68.21 23.28
CA ALA A 20 13.69 67.24 23.76
C ALA A 20 13.97 67.60 25.23
N ALA A 21 13.38 66.83 26.14
CA ALA A 21 13.81 66.77 27.53
C ALA A 21 14.46 65.40 27.72
N LEU A 22 15.73 65.43 28.12
CA LEU A 22 16.55 64.29 28.50
C LEU A 22 15.77 63.35 29.44
N ALA A 23 15.38 62.18 28.93
CA ALA A 23 15.24 61.00 29.75
C ALA A 23 16.46 60.12 29.41
N ALA A 24 17.45 60.13 30.30
CA ALA A 24 18.51 59.15 30.28
C ALA A 24 17.90 57.74 30.21
N PRO A 25 18.53 56.77 29.51
CA PRO A 25 18.10 55.41 29.63
C PRO A 25 18.32 55.00 31.08
N ILE A 26 17.24 54.89 31.87
CA ILE A 26 17.29 54.02 33.03
C ILE A 26 17.27 52.61 32.45
N ALA A 27 18.44 52.15 32.02
CA ALA A 27 18.75 50.74 32.12
C ALA A 27 18.69 50.45 33.62
N ALA A 28 17.50 50.06 34.09
CA ALA A 28 17.46 49.22 35.27
C ALA A 28 18.13 47.93 34.80
N ALA A 29 19.44 47.83 35.02
CA ALA A 29 20.04 46.54 35.23
C ALA A 29 19.16 45.89 36.29
N ALA A 30 18.41 44.85 35.91
CA ALA A 30 17.80 43.98 36.89
C ALA A 30 18.97 43.51 37.76
N ASP A 31 19.04 44.02 39.00
CA ASP A 31 20.02 43.56 39.96
C ASP A 31 19.84 42.04 40.01
N ARG A 32 20.88 41.31 39.59
CA ARG A 32 20.90 39.85 39.74
C ARG A 32 20.58 39.56 41.20
N PRO A 33 19.65 38.64 41.50
CA PRO A 33 19.37 38.29 42.87
C PRO A 33 20.68 37.86 43.56
N ALA A 34 20.86 38.30 44.81
CA ALA A 34 22.08 37.99 45.56
C ALA A 34 22.28 36.46 45.60
N ALA A 35 23.53 36.02 45.42
CA ALA A 35 23.90 34.60 45.44
C ALA A 35 23.29 33.89 46.66
N MET A 36 22.60 32.77 46.42
CA MET A 36 21.91 32.03 47.48
C MET A 36 22.73 30.81 47.89
N GLU A 37 23.06 30.69 49.18
CA GLU A 37 23.80 29.53 49.69
C GLU A 37 23.00 28.24 49.56
N ALA A 38 23.72 27.11 49.52
CA ALA A 38 23.09 25.79 49.46
C ALA A 38 22.32 25.49 50.76
N PRO A 39 21.23 24.73 50.68
CA PRO A 39 20.47 24.31 51.86
C PRO A 39 21.36 23.52 52.85
N ASP A 40 21.31 23.89 54.13
CA ASP A 40 21.94 23.10 55.20
C ASP A 40 21.08 21.87 55.50
N LEU A 41 21.50 20.72 54.97
CA LEU A 41 20.77 19.46 55.13
C LEU A 41 20.65 19.00 56.59
N GLN A 42 21.62 19.33 57.46
CA GLN A 42 21.55 18.93 58.87
C GLN A 42 20.51 19.76 59.62
N ASP A 43 20.43 21.05 59.29
CA ASP A 43 19.41 21.95 59.82
C ASP A 43 18.00 21.58 59.31
N ILE A 44 17.87 21.23 58.03
CA ILE A 44 16.60 20.75 57.47
C ILE A 44 16.19 19.42 58.12
N GLN A 45 17.11 18.46 58.27
CA GLN A 45 16.80 17.19 58.95
C GLN A 45 16.34 17.42 60.40
N ARG A 46 16.98 18.35 61.12
CA ARG A 46 16.51 18.74 62.46
C ARG A 46 15.08 19.30 62.42
N ARG A 47 14.75 20.17 61.46
CA ARG A 47 13.39 20.71 61.31
C ARG A 47 12.37 19.63 60.95
N ILE A 48 12.75 18.64 60.14
CA ILE A 48 11.91 17.49 59.82
C ILE A 48 11.57 16.73 61.10
N ASP A 49 12.56 16.40 61.93
CA ASP A 49 12.38 15.68 63.19
C ASP A 49 11.54 16.48 64.20
N GLU A 50 11.73 17.80 64.27
CA GLU A 50 11.02 18.70 65.19
C GLU A 50 9.54 18.91 64.81
N ASN A 51 9.25 19.02 63.51
CA ASN A 51 7.90 19.28 63.01
C ASN A 51 7.13 18.01 62.62
N GLY A 52 7.79 16.85 62.61
CA GLY A 52 7.20 15.57 62.23
C GLY A 52 6.91 15.47 60.73
N TRP A 53 7.76 16.06 59.89
CA TRP A 53 7.64 15.97 58.43
C TRP A 53 8.07 14.60 57.90
N SER A 54 7.59 14.24 56.72
CA SER A 54 7.59 12.86 56.21
C SER A 54 8.44 12.63 54.94
N PHE A 55 9.34 13.55 54.60
CA PHE A 55 10.21 13.47 53.43
C PHE A 55 11.68 13.26 53.79
N GLU A 56 12.45 12.75 52.82
CA GLU A 56 13.89 12.54 52.89
C GLU A 56 14.64 13.72 52.25
N VAL A 57 15.79 14.06 52.81
CA VAL A 57 16.68 15.11 52.27
C VAL A 57 17.86 14.52 51.50
N THR A 58 18.28 15.20 50.44
CA THR A 58 19.45 14.87 49.63
C THR A 58 20.11 16.13 49.08
N ASP A 59 21.41 16.07 48.77
CA ASP A 59 22.15 17.11 48.05
C ASP A 59 22.29 16.80 46.55
N ARG A 60 21.67 15.72 46.04
CA ARG A 60 21.88 15.25 44.66
C ARG A 60 21.65 16.34 43.62
N PHE A 61 20.59 17.14 43.77
CA PHE A 61 20.35 18.30 42.90
C PHE A 61 21.14 19.53 43.34
N SER A 62 21.07 19.91 44.63
CA SER A 62 21.65 21.17 45.11
C SER A 62 23.16 21.25 44.94
N SER A 63 23.85 20.11 44.86
CA SER A 63 25.30 20.01 44.57
C SER A 63 25.66 20.23 43.10
N THR A 64 24.69 20.16 42.17
CA THR A 64 24.90 20.36 40.72
C THR A 64 24.84 21.83 40.30
N ILE A 65 24.39 22.72 41.19
CA ILE A 65 24.11 24.13 40.88
C ILE A 65 24.93 25.09 41.75
N THR A 66 25.37 26.19 41.14
CA THR A 66 26.09 27.29 41.81
C THR A 66 25.15 28.20 42.62
N PRO A 67 25.66 28.98 43.59
CA PRO A 67 24.87 29.97 44.32
C PRO A 67 24.14 30.99 43.44
N GLU A 68 24.74 31.40 42.32
CA GLU A 68 24.13 32.30 41.35
C GLU A 68 23.00 31.62 40.60
N GLN A 69 23.23 30.40 40.10
CA GLN A 69 22.18 29.58 39.45
C GLN A 69 21.00 29.35 40.37
N ARG A 70 21.29 29.04 41.63
CA ARG A 70 20.27 28.79 42.65
C ARG A 70 19.33 29.98 42.80
N ALA A 71 19.83 31.21 42.71
CA ALA A 71 19.01 32.41 42.83
C ALA A 71 18.06 32.63 41.63
N ASN A 72 18.37 32.05 40.46
CA ASN A 72 17.63 32.25 39.21
C ASN A 72 16.64 31.12 38.87
N LEU A 73 16.64 30.00 39.59
CA LEU A 73 15.75 28.86 39.33
C LEU A 73 14.25 29.17 39.53
N ARG A 74 13.94 30.18 40.35
CA ARG A 74 12.59 30.51 40.82
C ARG A 74 12.06 31.70 40.05
N GLY A 75 11.28 31.41 39.02
CA GLY A 75 10.84 32.41 38.03
C GLY A 75 9.35 32.73 38.07
N TYR A 76 8.58 32.23 39.04
CA TYR A 76 7.16 32.58 39.10
C TYR A 76 6.99 34.01 39.62
N ASN A 77 6.57 34.91 38.74
CA ASN A 77 6.49 36.35 39.01
C ASN A 77 5.26 36.95 38.31
N PRO A 78 4.04 36.76 38.85
CA PRO A 78 2.81 37.27 38.27
C PRO A 78 2.67 38.80 38.49
N PRO A 79 1.97 39.53 37.59
CA PRO A 79 1.74 40.95 37.76
C PRO A 79 0.78 41.24 38.93
N PRO A 80 0.82 42.46 39.52
CA PRO A 80 -0.11 42.85 40.57
C PRO A 80 -1.58 42.67 40.15
N GLY A 81 -2.39 42.04 41.00
CA GLY A 81 -3.82 41.78 40.74
C GLY A 81 -4.11 40.52 39.92
N TYR A 82 -3.10 39.77 39.48
CA TYR A 82 -3.27 38.51 38.76
C TYR A 82 -4.15 37.52 39.54
N GLU A 83 -3.87 37.30 40.83
CA GLU A 83 -4.67 36.42 41.70
C GLU A 83 -6.15 36.82 41.81
N ASP A 84 -6.48 38.12 41.72
CA ASP A 84 -7.87 38.59 41.71
C ASP A 84 -8.54 38.42 40.34
N GLU A 85 -7.75 38.37 39.26
CA GLU A 85 -8.22 38.00 37.93
C GLU A 85 -8.52 36.50 37.84
N LEU A 86 -7.66 35.66 38.43
CA LEU A 86 -7.88 34.20 38.55
C LEU A 86 -9.21 33.91 39.24
N ARG A 87 -9.44 34.52 40.41
CA ARG A 87 -10.66 34.33 41.20
C ARG A 87 -11.94 34.74 40.48
N ARG A 88 -11.88 35.73 39.59
CA ARG A 88 -13.05 36.22 38.82
C ARG A 88 -13.44 35.31 37.66
N HIS A 89 -12.53 34.49 37.17
CA HIS A 89 -12.72 33.65 35.98
C HIS A 89 -12.58 32.14 36.28
N LEU A 90 -12.78 31.76 37.55
CA LEU A 90 -12.72 30.35 37.97
C LEU A 90 -13.74 29.51 37.21
N LYS A 91 -13.27 28.43 36.61
CA LYS A 91 -14.12 27.37 36.08
C LYS A 91 -14.38 26.36 37.19
N ILE A 92 -15.66 26.14 37.48
CA ILE A 92 -16.09 25.09 38.42
C ILE A 92 -16.39 23.82 37.62
N TYR A 93 -15.61 22.78 37.88
CA TYR A 93 -15.81 21.46 37.32
C TYR A 93 -16.88 20.70 38.12
N PRO A 94 -17.75 19.91 37.45
CA PRO A 94 -18.71 19.05 38.13
C PRO A 94 -17.94 17.95 38.88
N VAL A 95 -18.01 17.97 40.20
CA VAL A 95 -17.42 16.92 41.05
C VAL A 95 -18.51 15.90 41.38
N ASP A 96 -18.66 14.91 40.51
CA ASP A 96 -19.49 13.74 40.84
C ASP A 96 -18.73 12.84 41.83
N LYS A 97 -19.47 12.12 42.68
CA LYS A 97 -18.96 11.39 43.86
C LYS A 97 -18.05 10.18 43.57
N ALA A 98 -17.49 10.05 42.37
CA ALA A 98 -16.80 8.84 41.90
C ALA A 98 -15.44 9.10 41.20
N LEU A 99 -14.68 10.13 41.62
CA LEU A 99 -13.29 10.28 41.17
C LEU A 99 -12.43 9.10 41.70
N PRO A 100 -11.45 8.60 40.93
CA PRO A 100 -10.56 7.53 41.40
C PRO A 100 -9.72 8.02 42.59
N SER A 101 -9.33 7.11 43.49
CA SER A 101 -8.49 7.44 44.65
C SER A 101 -7.06 7.79 44.28
N SER A 102 -6.62 7.48 43.06
CA SER A 102 -5.32 7.84 42.52
C SER A 102 -5.40 7.97 41.00
N LEU A 103 -4.62 8.88 40.44
CA LEU A 103 -4.41 9.06 39.01
C LEU A 103 -2.96 9.47 38.80
N ASP A 104 -2.27 8.86 37.85
CA ASP A 104 -0.93 9.27 37.45
C ASP A 104 -0.84 9.23 35.93
N TRP A 105 -0.68 10.39 35.29
CA TRP A 105 -0.55 10.46 33.84
C TRP A 105 0.72 9.78 33.31
N ARG A 106 1.73 9.53 34.15
CA ARG A 106 2.91 8.74 33.77
C ARG A 106 2.55 7.29 33.44
N ASP A 107 1.66 6.70 34.23
CA ASP A 107 1.19 5.32 34.04
C ASP A 107 0.30 5.17 32.79
N LEU A 108 -0.21 6.29 32.27
CA LEU A 108 -1.08 6.37 31.09
C LEU A 108 -0.35 6.94 29.87
N ASP A 109 0.97 7.04 29.91
CA ASP A 109 1.81 7.62 28.85
C ASP A 109 1.39 9.06 28.46
N GLY A 110 0.85 9.83 29.41
CA GLY A 110 0.30 11.16 29.17
C GLY A 110 1.27 12.32 29.42
N VAL A 111 2.55 12.03 29.71
CA VAL A 111 3.57 13.07 29.98
C VAL A 111 4.88 12.77 29.26
N THR A 112 5.60 13.84 28.89
CA THR A 112 6.94 13.78 28.30
C THR A 112 8.03 13.63 29.34
N SER A 113 9.27 13.40 28.90
CA SER A 113 10.45 13.34 29.77
C SER A 113 10.69 14.63 30.56
N VAL A 114 11.44 14.54 31.67
CA VAL A 114 11.79 15.71 32.51
C VAL A 114 12.89 16.53 31.84
N LYS A 115 12.69 17.85 31.76
CA LYS A 115 13.66 18.82 31.22
C LYS A 115 14.34 19.63 32.33
N ASN A 116 15.34 20.44 31.97
CA ASN A 116 16.10 21.28 32.90
C ASN A 116 16.18 22.73 32.40
N GLN A 117 15.61 23.67 33.16
CA GLN A 117 15.58 25.10 32.83
C GLN A 117 16.92 25.84 33.00
N GLY A 118 17.86 25.28 33.79
CA GLY A 118 19.17 25.89 34.04
C GLY A 118 19.12 27.24 34.77
N ASP A 119 20.03 28.15 34.42
CA ASP A 119 20.28 29.45 35.08
C ASP A 119 19.27 30.56 34.68
N CYS A 120 18.07 30.18 34.27
CA CYS A 120 17.04 31.11 33.79
C CYS A 120 15.75 30.86 34.59
N GLY A 121 15.09 31.94 35.02
CA GLY A 121 13.80 31.92 35.73
C GLY A 121 12.63 31.58 34.81
N SER A 122 12.74 30.55 34.00
CA SER A 122 11.80 30.13 32.97
C SER A 122 10.89 28.98 33.40
N CYS A 123 10.82 28.64 34.69
CA CYS A 123 9.90 27.62 35.21
C CYS A 123 8.45 27.76 34.69
N TRP A 124 8.01 28.99 34.49
CA TRP A 124 6.69 29.30 33.93
C TRP A 124 6.52 28.85 32.48
N ALA A 125 7.59 28.94 31.67
CA ALA A 125 7.62 28.44 30.29
C ALA A 125 7.67 26.91 30.28
N PHE A 126 8.57 26.30 31.07
CA PHE A 126 8.69 24.84 31.15
C PHE A 126 7.41 24.15 31.62
N ALA A 127 6.76 24.67 32.67
CA ALA A 127 5.52 24.08 33.17
C ALA A 127 4.39 24.15 32.12
N ALA A 128 4.26 25.29 31.42
CA ALA A 128 3.25 25.47 30.39
C ALA A 128 3.54 24.66 29.10
N THR A 129 4.80 24.56 28.69
CA THR A 129 5.22 23.72 27.55
C THR A 129 5.02 22.24 27.87
N ALA A 130 5.42 21.78 29.05
CA ALA A 130 5.19 20.40 29.48
C ALA A 130 3.68 20.08 29.57
N GLU A 131 2.85 21.05 29.96
CA GLU A 131 1.40 20.92 29.90
C GLU A 131 0.92 20.74 28.45
N MET A 132 1.35 21.61 27.54
CA MET A 132 0.99 21.54 26.12
C MET A 132 1.40 20.20 25.47
N GLU A 133 2.63 19.75 25.70
CA GLU A 133 3.13 18.45 25.26
C GLU A 133 2.27 17.30 25.80
N SER A 134 1.91 17.36 27.08
CA SER A 134 1.06 16.34 27.71
C SER A 134 -0.33 16.28 27.05
N PHE A 135 -0.93 17.43 26.74
CA PHE A 135 -2.19 17.47 26.00
C PHE A 135 -2.04 16.93 24.58
N VAL A 136 -0.97 17.24 23.85
CA VAL A 136 -0.73 16.63 22.53
C VAL A 136 -0.60 15.11 22.65
N LYS A 137 0.18 14.62 23.62
CA LYS A 137 0.38 13.18 23.83
C LYS A 137 -0.92 12.46 24.21
N ILE A 138 -1.72 13.03 25.10
CA ILE A 138 -3.02 12.46 25.52
C ILE A 138 -4.03 12.39 24.36
N TYR A 139 -4.08 13.40 23.50
CA TYR A 139 -5.11 13.49 22.45
C TYR A 139 -4.70 12.91 21.09
N TYR A 140 -3.41 12.94 20.75
CA TYR A 140 -2.88 12.41 19.48
C TYR A 140 -2.11 11.11 19.63
N GLY A 141 -1.68 10.75 20.83
CA GLY A 141 -0.69 9.68 21.04
C GLY A 141 0.71 10.06 20.55
N GLN A 142 0.95 11.33 20.23
CA GLN A 142 2.21 11.82 19.67
C GLN A 142 3.07 12.47 20.76
N GLU A 143 4.29 11.97 20.92
CA GLU A 143 5.28 12.59 21.81
C GLU A 143 6.03 13.68 21.05
N LEU A 144 5.72 14.94 21.36
CA LEU A 144 6.43 16.10 20.83
C LEU A 144 7.40 16.68 21.87
N ASP A 145 8.55 17.14 21.39
CA ASP A 145 9.48 17.97 22.15
C ASP A 145 9.30 19.42 21.69
N LEU A 146 8.51 20.21 22.45
CA LEU A 146 8.12 21.57 22.10
C LEU A 146 9.08 22.60 22.71
N SER A 147 9.21 23.75 22.04
CA SER A 147 10.22 24.77 22.38
C SER A 147 9.83 25.66 23.57
N GLU A 148 10.56 25.57 24.69
CA GLU A 148 10.48 26.57 25.75
C GLU A 148 11.10 27.91 25.35
N GLN A 149 12.11 27.91 24.46
CA GLN A 149 12.75 29.15 24.03
C GLN A 149 11.81 30.02 23.21
N GLN A 150 10.92 29.43 22.42
CA GLN A 150 9.86 30.16 21.73
C GLN A 150 9.03 30.96 22.75
N VAL A 151 8.61 30.30 23.83
CA VAL A 151 7.80 30.92 24.89
C VAL A 151 8.55 32.06 25.57
N VAL A 152 9.82 31.85 25.92
CA VAL A 152 10.67 32.89 26.54
C VAL A 152 10.86 34.07 25.59
N SER A 153 11.12 33.83 24.31
CA SER A 153 11.55 34.87 23.36
C SER A 153 10.41 35.62 22.70
N CYS A 154 9.24 34.98 22.51
CA CYS A 154 8.14 35.48 21.68
C CYS A 154 6.92 35.96 22.47
N ASN A 155 6.89 35.81 23.79
CA ASN A 155 5.73 36.25 24.57
C ASN A 155 5.55 37.78 24.52
N PRO A 156 4.30 38.29 24.41
CA PRO A 156 4.07 39.73 24.22
C PRO A 156 4.08 40.55 25.52
N TYR A 157 4.34 39.92 26.68
CA TYR A 157 4.21 40.56 28.00
C TYR A 157 5.54 40.93 28.65
N GLY A 158 6.66 40.69 27.96
CA GLY A 158 8.00 40.97 28.47
C GLY A 158 8.42 40.06 29.62
N ALA A 159 7.77 38.90 29.78
CA ALA A 159 8.26 37.83 30.64
C ALA A 159 9.51 37.21 30.01
N GLY A 160 10.35 36.60 30.84
CA GLY A 160 11.63 36.05 30.39
C GLY A 160 12.35 35.30 31.51
N CYS A 161 13.68 35.33 31.50
CA CYS A 161 14.52 34.76 32.57
C CYS A 161 14.38 35.51 33.90
N GLY A 162 13.90 36.75 33.89
CA GLY A 162 13.49 37.50 35.09
C GLY A 162 12.17 37.02 35.71
N GLY A 163 11.50 36.04 35.09
CA GLY A 163 10.28 35.43 35.57
C GLY A 163 9.04 35.72 34.72
N GLY A 164 7.96 35.01 35.04
CA GLY A 164 6.69 35.04 34.33
C GLY A 164 5.60 34.21 35.02
N TRP A 165 4.52 33.93 34.29
CA TRP A 165 3.36 33.18 34.76
C TRP A 165 2.75 32.36 33.61
N ALA A 166 1.99 31.30 33.91
CA ALA A 166 1.46 30.36 32.92
C ALA A 166 0.75 31.04 31.74
N SER A 167 -0.12 32.03 32.04
CA SER A 167 -0.89 32.71 30.98
C SER A 167 -0.01 33.39 29.94
N ALA A 168 1.18 33.89 30.29
CA ALA A 168 2.11 34.50 29.32
C ALA A 168 2.54 33.51 28.23
N ALA A 169 2.73 32.23 28.60
CA ALA A 169 3.02 31.15 27.66
C ALA A 169 1.81 30.77 26.81
N TYR A 170 0.64 30.70 27.43
CA TYR A 170 -0.60 30.33 26.74
C TYR A 170 -0.98 31.32 25.62
N TYR A 171 -0.63 32.60 25.76
CA TYR A 171 -0.80 33.55 24.66
C TYR A 171 0.05 33.22 23.42
N VAL A 172 1.25 32.68 23.60
CA VAL A 172 2.09 32.19 22.47
C VAL A 172 1.39 31.02 21.80
N PHE A 173 0.98 30.01 22.56
CA PHE A 173 0.31 28.81 22.02
C PHE A 173 -1.03 29.11 21.35
N ARG A 174 -1.79 30.10 21.83
CA ARG A 174 -3.09 30.46 21.27
C ARG A 174 -2.98 31.30 20.00
N ASN A 175 -2.07 32.29 20.01
CA ASN A 175 -2.02 33.27 18.93
C ASN A 175 -1.12 32.79 17.78
N GLU A 176 -0.05 32.07 18.09
CA GLU A 176 1.01 31.72 17.14
C GLU A 176 1.17 30.21 16.97
N GLY A 177 0.84 29.42 18.01
CA GLY A 177 1.06 27.97 18.04
C GLY A 177 2.46 27.58 18.48
N ALA A 178 2.59 26.36 19.00
CA ALA A 178 3.85 25.80 19.48
C ALA A 178 4.70 25.26 18.33
N VAL A 179 6.01 25.49 18.42
CA VAL A 179 7.04 24.93 17.50
C VAL A 179 7.88 23.88 18.25
N MET A 180 8.57 23.01 17.51
CA MET A 180 9.44 21.99 18.09
C MET A 180 10.73 22.59 18.66
N GLU A 181 11.29 21.94 19.68
CA GLU A 181 12.53 22.32 20.36
C GLU A 181 13.73 22.39 19.41
N ASN A 182 13.84 21.46 18.44
CA ASN A 182 14.90 21.52 17.43
C ASN A 182 14.76 22.71 16.45
N CYS A 183 13.58 23.33 16.32
CA CYS A 183 13.41 24.54 15.51
C CYS A 183 13.96 25.78 16.25
N ALA A 184 13.68 25.85 17.55
CA ALA A 184 14.07 26.96 18.41
C ALA A 184 14.65 26.43 19.72
N PRO A 185 15.92 25.98 19.73
CA PRO A 185 16.50 25.31 20.90
C PRO A 185 16.60 26.21 22.12
N TYR A 186 16.40 25.62 23.30
CA TYR A 186 16.53 26.29 24.59
C TYR A 186 17.97 26.68 24.90
N VAL A 187 18.19 27.99 24.95
CA VAL A 187 19.47 28.61 25.31
C VAL A 187 19.43 29.35 26.65
N GLY A 188 18.23 29.53 27.22
CA GLY A 188 18.06 30.15 28.55
C GLY A 188 18.47 31.61 28.59
N MET A 189 18.18 32.38 27.54
CA MET A 189 18.50 33.80 27.43
C MET A 189 17.30 34.60 26.93
N ASP A 190 17.21 35.86 27.37
CA ASP A 190 16.20 36.80 26.93
C ASP A 190 16.54 37.46 25.57
N PRO A 191 15.54 37.96 24.82
CA PRO A 191 15.76 38.87 23.71
C PRO A 191 16.54 40.13 24.16
N PRO A 192 17.43 40.69 23.31
CA PRO A 192 17.70 40.33 21.92
C PRO A 192 18.75 39.21 21.76
N THR A 193 19.31 38.67 22.84
CA THR A 193 20.37 37.65 22.77
C THR A 193 19.86 36.35 22.15
N ALA A 194 18.62 35.96 22.49
CA ALA A 194 17.85 34.93 21.79
C ALA A 194 16.61 35.61 21.14
N PRO A 195 16.64 35.96 19.85
CA PRO A 195 15.52 36.61 19.19
C PRO A 195 14.36 35.63 18.96
N CYS A 196 13.13 36.17 18.84
CA CYS A 196 11.98 35.38 18.42
C CYS A 196 12.08 35.00 16.93
N THR A 197 12.02 33.70 16.61
CA THR A 197 12.15 33.13 15.26
C THR A 197 10.94 32.30 14.84
N GLN A 198 9.82 32.41 15.57
CA GLN A 198 8.70 31.48 15.41
C GLN A 198 8.09 31.45 13.99
N ASP A 199 8.12 32.56 13.26
CA ASP A 199 7.40 32.71 11.97
C ASP A 199 7.93 31.80 10.86
N ASP A 200 9.16 31.28 11.01
CA ASP A 200 9.83 30.44 10.01
C ASP A 200 9.46 28.95 10.11
N PHE A 201 8.65 28.53 11.10
CA PHE A 201 8.42 27.12 11.43
C PHE A 201 6.95 26.69 11.44
N LEU A 202 6.71 25.41 11.14
CA LEU A 202 5.40 24.76 11.26
C LEU A 202 4.87 24.81 12.70
N LYS A 203 3.54 24.95 12.82
CA LYS A 203 2.83 25.03 14.10
C LYS A 203 2.21 23.68 14.42
N TYR A 204 2.79 22.99 15.41
CA TYR A 204 2.43 21.62 15.76
C TYR A 204 1.21 21.52 16.66
N ALA A 205 1.02 22.51 17.54
CA ALA A 205 -0.06 22.46 18.49
C ALA A 205 -0.55 23.88 18.82
N THR A 206 -1.86 24.05 18.94
CA THR A 206 -2.50 25.32 19.30
C THR A 206 -3.53 25.09 20.40
N ILE A 207 -3.82 26.13 21.18
CA ILE A 207 -4.86 26.08 22.20
C ILE A 207 -5.98 27.05 21.84
N THR A 208 -7.19 26.79 22.33
CA THR A 208 -8.33 27.73 22.15
C THR A 208 -8.48 28.68 23.33
N GLY A 209 -7.88 28.33 24.47
CA GLY A 209 -7.90 29.10 25.71
C GLY A 209 -7.29 28.33 26.87
N TRP A 210 -7.56 28.77 28.09
CA TRP A 210 -7.17 28.11 29.33
C TRP A 210 -8.22 28.41 30.41
N ASN A 211 -8.27 27.57 31.43
CA ASN A 211 -9.15 27.71 32.58
C ASN A 211 -8.35 28.01 33.83
N TYR A 212 -8.95 28.78 34.73
CA TYR A 212 -8.47 28.96 36.08
C TYR A 212 -9.19 27.99 37.01
N ILE A 213 -8.42 27.23 37.79
CA ILE A 213 -8.94 26.19 38.67
C ILE A 213 -8.88 26.70 40.11
N ALA A 214 -9.95 26.48 40.86
CA ALA A 214 -9.98 26.86 42.27
C ALA A 214 -8.94 26.06 43.06
N ASN A 215 -8.34 26.69 44.06
CA ASN A 215 -7.47 25.99 45.04
C ASN A 215 -8.32 25.11 45.97
N ASP A 216 -8.85 24.04 45.41
CA ASP A 216 -9.68 23.03 46.04
C ASP A 216 -9.28 21.66 45.50
N VAL A 217 -9.02 20.72 46.40
CA VAL A 217 -8.52 19.38 46.03
C VAL A 217 -9.47 18.68 45.07
N ALA A 218 -10.78 18.80 45.25
CA ALA A 218 -11.74 18.13 44.38
C ALA A 218 -11.79 18.77 42.98
N GLN A 219 -11.67 20.10 42.89
CA GLN A 219 -11.62 20.82 41.61
C GLN A 219 -10.35 20.49 40.82
N ILE A 220 -9.18 20.47 41.47
CA ILE A 220 -7.91 20.12 40.81
C ILE A 220 -7.96 18.66 40.34
N LYS A 221 -8.46 17.72 41.15
CA LYS A 221 -8.64 16.32 40.73
C LYS A 221 -9.61 16.16 39.56
N ALA A 222 -10.69 16.93 39.55
CA ALA A 222 -11.66 16.92 38.46
C ALA A 222 -11.03 17.43 37.16
N ALA A 223 -10.22 18.49 37.22
CA ALA A 223 -9.45 18.97 36.07
C ALA A 223 -8.40 17.95 35.61
N LEU A 224 -7.73 17.25 36.54
CA LEU A 224 -6.74 16.23 36.22
C LEU A 224 -7.30 15.06 35.41
N GLN A 225 -8.62 14.83 35.42
CA GLN A 225 -9.25 13.77 34.61
C GLN A 225 -9.10 14.00 33.10
N THR A 226 -8.81 15.24 32.66
CA THR A 226 -8.66 15.57 31.24
C THR A 226 -7.23 15.93 30.83
N GLY A 227 -6.30 16.01 31.79
CA GLY A 227 -4.89 16.31 31.55
C GLY A 227 -4.22 17.00 32.74
N PRO A 228 -2.89 17.20 32.71
CA PRO A 228 -2.13 17.88 33.78
C PRO A 228 -2.61 19.31 34.08
N VAL A 229 -2.17 19.85 35.22
CA VAL A 229 -2.55 21.19 35.72
C VAL A 229 -1.31 21.94 36.21
N CYS A 230 -1.05 23.14 35.68
CA CYS A 230 0.01 24.00 36.23
C CYS A 230 -0.39 24.52 37.62
N THR A 231 0.58 24.60 38.54
CA THR A 231 0.39 25.19 39.87
C THR A 231 1.61 25.99 40.28
N ALA A 232 1.39 27.03 41.09
CA ALA A 232 2.46 27.66 41.84
C ALA A 232 2.76 26.88 43.12
N ILE A 233 4.01 26.94 43.56
CA ILE A 233 4.51 26.31 44.79
C ILE A 233 5.58 27.21 45.44
N ASP A 234 5.70 27.13 46.76
CA ASP A 234 6.82 27.70 47.52
C ASP A 234 8.01 26.73 47.48
N ALA A 235 8.98 27.03 46.61
CA ALA A 235 10.18 26.22 46.43
C ALA A 235 11.33 26.69 47.34
N GLY A 236 11.11 26.65 48.66
CA GLY A 236 12.12 27.00 49.67
C GLY A 236 13.30 26.01 49.78
N PRO A 237 14.22 26.21 50.74
CA PRO A 237 15.37 25.32 50.99
C PRO A 237 14.99 23.86 51.20
N GLU A 238 13.87 23.60 51.88
CA GLU A 238 13.32 22.25 52.09
C GLU A 238 12.89 21.58 50.78
N PHE A 239 12.31 22.35 49.87
CA PHE A 239 11.91 21.84 48.55
C PHE A 239 13.14 21.52 47.71
N GLU A 240 14.15 22.40 47.71
CA GLU A 240 15.42 22.17 47.00
C GLU A 240 16.16 20.92 47.49
N ALA A 241 16.08 20.65 48.80
CA ALA A 241 16.70 19.49 49.44
C ALA A 241 15.89 18.19 49.30
N TYR A 242 14.70 18.21 48.70
CA TYR A 242 13.82 17.03 48.62
C TYR A 242 14.48 15.87 47.86
N GLY A 243 14.57 14.71 48.50
CA GLY A 243 15.09 13.45 47.94
C GLY A 243 14.06 12.36 47.70
N GLY A 244 12.92 12.40 48.38
CA GLY A 244 11.87 11.40 48.27
C GLY A 244 10.89 11.43 49.44
N GLY A 245 9.81 10.64 49.35
CA GLY A 245 8.78 10.57 50.40
C GLY A 245 7.72 11.66 50.30
N CYS A 246 7.00 11.92 51.39
CA CYS A 246 5.88 12.87 51.36
C CYS A 246 6.32 14.28 51.80
N TYR A 247 6.31 15.24 50.88
CA TYR A 247 6.58 16.63 51.20
C TYR A 247 5.37 17.29 51.86
N ASP A 248 5.45 17.50 53.18
CA ASP A 248 4.37 17.99 54.06
C ASP A 248 4.73 19.30 54.79
N VAL A 249 5.69 20.06 54.22
CA VAL A 249 6.10 21.38 54.74
C VAL A 249 5.00 22.43 54.50
N PRO A 250 4.58 23.21 55.51
CA PRO A 250 3.64 24.32 55.32
C PRO A 250 4.17 25.35 54.32
N GLY A 251 3.29 25.87 53.47
CA GLY A 251 3.69 26.83 52.44
C GLY A 251 3.85 28.27 52.92
N GLY A 252 4.74 29.01 52.26
CA GLY A 252 4.89 30.45 52.33
C GLY A 252 4.52 31.13 51.01
N MET A 253 5.38 32.04 50.55
CA MET A 253 5.17 32.81 49.32
C MET A 253 5.61 31.99 48.10
N THR A 254 4.68 31.71 47.19
CA THR A 254 4.98 30.96 45.97
C THR A 254 5.94 31.71 45.05
N ASN A 255 6.95 31.01 44.56
CA ASN A 255 8.05 31.56 43.76
C ASN A 255 8.46 30.64 42.58
N HIS A 256 7.82 29.49 42.45
CA HIS A 256 8.10 28.50 41.41
C HIS A 256 6.81 27.99 40.77
N LEU A 257 6.85 27.68 39.47
CA LEU A 257 5.73 27.10 38.74
C LEU A 257 6.09 25.69 38.29
N VAL A 258 5.18 24.74 38.55
CA VAL A 258 5.37 23.31 38.32
C VAL A 258 4.10 22.69 37.74
N LEU A 259 4.18 21.44 37.29
CA LEU A 259 3.06 20.74 36.65
C LEU A 259 2.57 19.58 37.54
N ILE A 260 1.31 19.63 37.99
CA ILE A 260 0.65 18.50 38.64
C ILE A 260 0.26 17.51 37.55
N VAL A 261 0.80 16.30 37.61
CA VAL A 261 0.57 15.21 36.64
C VAL A 261 -0.27 14.08 37.24
N GLY A 262 -0.65 14.18 38.51
CA GLY A 262 -1.40 13.13 39.18
C GLY A 262 -1.63 13.41 40.65
N TYR A 263 -2.26 12.44 41.33
CA TYR A 263 -2.53 12.45 42.75
C TYR A 263 -2.71 11.02 43.30
N ASP A 264 -2.50 10.83 44.61
CA ASP A 264 -2.87 9.61 45.32
C ASP A 264 -3.40 9.95 46.72
N ASP A 265 -4.64 9.57 47.01
CA ASP A 265 -5.31 9.79 48.31
C ASP A 265 -4.77 8.92 49.44
N ARG A 266 -4.03 7.88 49.12
CA ARG A 266 -3.43 6.95 50.09
C ARG A 266 -2.02 7.38 50.47
N ALA A 267 -1.38 8.24 49.68
CA ALA A 267 -0.07 8.79 49.97
C ALA A 267 -0.09 9.65 51.23
N CYS A 268 1.10 10.01 51.73
CA CYS A 268 1.24 10.87 52.92
C CYS A 268 0.44 10.35 54.13
N ASN A 269 0.53 9.05 54.43
CA ASN A 269 -0.21 8.40 55.52
C ASN A 269 -1.74 8.55 55.44
N GLY A 270 -2.30 8.62 54.23
CA GLY A 270 -3.74 8.80 53.99
C GLY A 270 -4.21 10.26 54.00
N ASN A 271 -3.29 11.23 54.10
CA ASN A 271 -3.60 12.65 53.92
C ASN A 271 -3.68 13.05 52.44
N GLY A 272 -3.17 12.19 51.55
CA GLY A 272 -3.18 12.36 50.10
C GLY A 272 -2.13 13.35 49.59
N ALA A 273 -1.68 13.13 48.35
CA ALA A 273 -0.60 13.89 47.73
C ALA A 273 -0.85 14.22 46.26
N TRP A 274 -0.31 15.35 45.80
CA TRP A 274 -0.10 15.68 44.40
C TRP A 274 1.20 15.06 43.90
N ILE A 275 1.19 14.53 42.68
CA ILE A 275 2.38 14.08 41.96
C ILE A 275 2.77 15.20 41.00
N ILE A 276 3.97 15.75 41.15
CA ILE A 276 4.37 16.99 40.46
C ILE A 276 5.64 16.75 39.64
N LYS A 277 5.61 17.14 38.36
CA LYS A 277 6.75 17.22 37.46
C LYS A 277 7.46 18.57 37.65
N ASN A 278 8.76 18.53 37.91
CA ASN A 278 9.61 19.72 38.06
C ASN A 278 10.46 19.96 36.79
N SER A 279 11.03 21.16 36.66
CA SER A 279 11.86 21.62 35.53
C SER A 279 13.33 21.78 35.90
N TRP A 280 13.80 21.10 36.96
CA TRP A 280 15.16 21.18 37.48
C TRP A 280 16.03 19.95 37.12
N GLY A 281 15.62 19.21 36.08
CA GLY A 281 16.29 17.99 35.65
C GLY A 281 16.00 16.77 36.51
N ALA A 282 16.44 15.60 36.02
CA ALA A 282 16.16 14.31 36.66
C ALA A 282 16.88 14.12 38.01
N ASP A 283 17.92 14.91 38.31
CA ASP A 283 18.63 14.84 39.58
C ASP A 283 17.82 15.44 40.75
N PHE A 284 16.76 16.18 40.48
CA PHE A 284 15.83 16.65 41.52
C PHE A 284 14.89 15.54 41.99
N GLY A 285 14.64 15.43 43.31
CA GLY A 285 13.59 14.58 43.89
C GLY A 285 13.62 13.11 43.44
N GLN A 286 12.51 12.61 42.93
CA GLN A 286 12.40 11.25 42.40
C GLN A 286 12.39 11.29 40.88
N ALA A 287 13.59 11.29 40.27
CA ALA A 287 13.78 11.40 38.82
C ALA A 287 13.11 12.64 38.19
N GLY A 288 13.18 13.77 38.88
CA GLY A 288 12.55 15.04 38.49
C GLY A 288 11.14 15.29 39.05
N TYR A 289 10.60 14.35 39.84
CA TYR A 289 9.26 14.45 40.42
C TYR A 289 9.28 14.63 41.95
N ILE A 290 8.17 15.13 42.49
CA ILE A 290 7.93 15.27 43.93
C ILE A 290 6.48 14.90 44.29
N GLU A 291 6.30 14.24 45.44
CA GLU A 291 4.99 14.01 46.05
C GLU A 291 4.73 15.07 47.14
N VAL A 292 3.70 15.89 46.96
CA VAL A 292 3.39 16.99 47.88
C VAL A 292 2.04 16.78 48.54
N GLN A 293 2.00 16.71 49.87
CA GLN A 293 0.74 16.55 50.61
C GLN A 293 -0.26 17.66 50.24
N TYR A 294 -1.56 17.34 50.17
CA TYR A 294 -2.59 18.35 49.91
C TYR A 294 -2.48 19.52 50.91
N GLY A 295 -2.38 20.75 50.37
CA GLY A 295 -2.24 21.99 51.15
C GLY A 295 -0.82 22.32 51.62
N ALA A 296 0.17 21.45 51.41
CA ALA A 296 1.58 21.73 51.70
C ALA A 296 2.22 22.59 50.58
N GLY A 297 3.28 23.33 50.91
CA GLY A 297 4.04 24.17 49.97
C GLY A 297 3.25 25.29 49.28
N SER A 298 2.07 25.65 49.79
CA SER A 298 1.11 26.54 49.10
C SER A 298 0.69 26.01 47.72
N THR A 299 0.86 24.69 47.51
CA THR A 299 0.52 23.98 46.28
C THR A 299 -0.99 23.99 46.07
N GLY A 300 -1.43 24.11 44.82
CA GLY A 300 -2.83 24.33 44.47
C GLY A 300 -3.19 25.81 44.31
N THR A 301 -2.25 26.72 44.54
CA THR A 301 -2.42 28.14 44.21
C THR A 301 -2.09 28.41 42.74
N SER A 302 -2.73 29.45 42.18
CA SER A 302 -2.50 29.84 40.79
C SER A 302 -2.72 28.72 39.75
N CYS A 303 -3.65 27.81 40.02
CA CYS A 303 -3.88 26.66 39.15
C CYS A 303 -4.49 27.05 37.80
N THR A 304 -3.85 26.60 36.73
CA THR A 304 -4.30 26.81 35.36
C THR A 304 -4.29 25.51 34.57
N GLN A 305 -5.23 25.38 33.63
CA GLN A 305 -5.25 24.26 32.70
C GLN A 305 -5.57 24.71 31.28
N LEU A 306 -4.83 24.19 30.29
CA LEU A 306 -5.09 24.44 28.87
C LEU A 306 -6.49 23.96 28.43
N VAL A 307 -7.11 24.73 27.54
CA VAL A 307 -8.26 24.27 26.74
C VAL A 307 -7.75 23.89 25.36
N TYR A 308 -7.39 22.62 25.25
CA TYR A 308 -6.98 22.00 24.01
C TYR A 308 -8.22 21.53 23.24
N SER A 309 -8.29 21.83 21.93
CA SER A 309 -9.31 21.26 21.05
C SER A 309 -8.63 20.22 20.18
N PRO A 310 -9.08 18.95 20.18
CA PRO A 310 -8.61 17.99 19.20
C PRO A 310 -8.94 18.51 17.78
N PRO A 311 -8.11 18.18 16.79
CA PRO A 311 -8.33 18.59 15.42
C PRO A 311 -9.55 17.85 14.86
N PRO A 312 -10.26 18.44 13.90
CA PRO A 312 -11.43 17.81 13.31
C PRO A 312 -11.07 16.62 12.41
N THR A 313 -9.85 16.59 11.88
CA THR A 313 -9.33 15.53 11.00
C THR A 313 -8.20 14.79 11.71
N THR A 314 -8.16 13.47 11.58
CA THR A 314 -7.05 12.61 12.02
C THR A 314 -6.45 11.93 10.81
N ILE A 315 -5.12 11.97 10.69
CA ILE A 315 -4.34 11.24 9.70
C ILE A 315 -3.58 10.14 10.43
N THR A 316 -3.40 8.98 9.79
CA THR A 316 -2.56 7.90 10.29
C THR A 316 -1.72 7.34 9.15
N LEU A 317 -0.41 7.48 9.25
CA LEU A 317 0.58 6.95 8.29
C LEU A 317 0.77 5.44 8.48
N ASP A 318 1.36 4.80 7.46
CA ASP A 318 1.76 3.39 7.55
C ASP A 318 2.72 3.16 8.74
N PRO A 319 2.35 2.33 9.73
CA PRO A 319 3.21 2.04 10.88
C PRO A 319 4.46 1.21 10.52
N PHE A 320 4.52 0.63 9.32
CA PHE A 320 5.70 -0.09 8.83
C PHE A 320 6.73 0.84 8.18
N LEU A 321 6.40 2.11 7.96
CA LEU A 321 7.31 3.09 7.38
C LEU A 321 8.56 3.29 8.27
N GLY A 322 9.74 3.13 7.67
CA GLY A 322 11.03 3.26 8.36
C GLY A 322 11.52 1.99 9.07
N GLN A 323 10.87 0.83 8.90
CA GLN A 323 11.39 -0.43 9.45
C GLN A 323 12.72 -0.86 8.81
N GLU A 324 12.91 -0.52 7.54
CA GLU A 324 14.15 -0.73 6.79
C GLU A 324 14.73 0.60 6.33
N PRO A 325 16.07 0.71 6.16
CA PRO A 325 16.68 1.89 5.58
C PRO A 325 16.17 2.15 4.16
N LEU A 326 15.90 3.42 3.85
CA LEU A 326 15.56 3.89 2.52
C LEU A 326 16.84 4.26 1.76
N TYR A 327 16.87 4.04 0.45
CA TYR A 327 18.00 4.46 -0.37
C TYR A 327 17.72 5.82 -1.04
N GLY A 328 18.75 6.64 -1.20
CA GLY A 328 18.65 7.86 -2.00
C GLY A 328 18.13 7.59 -3.41
N ASP A 329 17.23 8.43 -3.90
CA ASP A 329 16.56 8.31 -5.20
C ASP A 329 15.73 7.01 -5.36
N GLN A 330 15.33 6.36 -4.26
CA GLN A 330 14.33 5.29 -4.26
C GLN A 330 12.92 5.87 -4.45
N GLU A 331 12.09 5.23 -5.27
CA GLU A 331 10.65 5.50 -5.28
C GLU A 331 9.96 4.64 -4.21
N LEU A 332 9.17 5.27 -3.35
CA LEU A 332 8.44 4.65 -2.27
C LEU A 332 6.99 5.13 -2.29
N GLU A 333 6.03 4.22 -2.33
CA GLU A 333 4.62 4.59 -2.12
C GLU A 333 4.36 4.85 -0.64
N LEU A 334 4.12 6.12 -0.30
CA LEU A 334 3.63 6.52 1.01
C LEU A 334 2.14 6.24 1.08
N THR A 335 1.66 5.61 2.15
CA THR A 335 0.22 5.35 2.37
C THR A 335 -0.24 5.89 3.73
N TRP A 336 -1.48 6.36 3.79
CA TRP A 336 -2.11 6.84 5.01
C TRP A 336 -3.64 6.65 4.98
N THR A 337 -4.25 6.74 6.16
CA THR A 337 -5.71 6.78 6.32
C THR A 337 -6.13 8.11 6.93
N THR A 338 -7.35 8.56 6.62
CA THR A 338 -7.93 9.79 7.18
C THR A 338 -9.28 9.48 7.84
N SER A 339 -9.55 10.08 9.00
CA SER A 339 -10.85 10.02 9.67
C SER A 339 -11.26 11.39 10.25
N GLY A 340 -12.52 11.53 10.65
CA GLY A 340 -13.08 12.81 11.11
C GLY A 340 -13.65 13.65 9.96
N ASP A 341 -13.43 14.97 10.00
CA ASP A 341 -13.83 15.88 8.93
C ASP A 341 -12.97 15.66 7.67
N PRO A 342 -13.59 15.65 6.47
CA PRO A 342 -12.87 15.34 5.25
C PRO A 342 -11.95 16.50 4.83
N ALA A 343 -10.64 16.28 4.93
CA ALA A 343 -9.65 17.10 4.24
C ALA A 343 -9.64 16.74 2.76
N ALA A 344 -9.85 17.73 1.88
CA ALA A 344 -9.84 17.51 0.43
C ALA A 344 -8.42 17.20 -0.11
N THR A 345 -7.41 17.79 0.53
CA THR A 345 -6.00 17.63 0.16
C THR A 345 -5.13 17.46 1.40
N VAL A 346 -3.97 16.85 1.21
CA VAL A 346 -2.90 16.75 2.21
C VAL A 346 -1.61 17.38 1.68
N ASP A 347 -0.79 17.84 2.61
CA ASP A 347 0.59 18.26 2.38
C ASP A 347 1.53 17.24 3.06
N ILE A 348 2.67 16.97 2.42
CA ILE A 348 3.68 16.02 2.85
C ILE A 348 5.01 16.77 2.91
N TRP A 349 5.65 16.78 4.07
CA TRP A 349 6.91 17.49 4.29
C TRP A 349 7.92 16.55 4.95
N VAL A 350 9.21 16.76 4.69
CA VAL A 350 10.30 15.98 5.26
C VAL A 350 11.25 16.89 6.04
N GLY A 351 11.66 16.45 7.23
CA GLY A 351 12.76 17.02 8.00
C GLY A 351 14.00 16.14 7.88
N LEU A 352 15.16 16.75 7.67
CA LEU A 352 16.43 16.04 7.50
C LEU A 352 17.42 16.45 8.60
N ALA A 353 18.20 15.51 9.12
CA ALA A 353 19.39 15.78 9.94
C ALA A 353 19.20 16.69 11.18
N GLY A 354 18.02 16.67 11.78
CA GLY A 354 17.68 17.50 12.96
C GLY A 354 16.95 18.80 12.63
N ASP A 355 16.74 19.12 11.35
CA ASP A 355 15.94 20.26 10.90
C ASP A 355 14.43 20.02 11.11
N CYS A 356 13.70 21.11 11.32
CA CYS A 356 12.25 21.10 11.47
C CYS A 356 11.57 21.08 10.13
N HIS A 357 11.21 19.88 9.63
CA HIS A 357 10.36 19.64 8.45
C HIS A 357 10.30 20.86 7.52
N ASP A 358 11.41 21.17 6.87
CA ASP A 358 11.65 22.43 6.17
C ASP A 358 11.56 22.26 4.65
N VAL A 359 11.48 21.01 4.19
CA VAL A 359 11.39 20.66 2.78
C VAL A 359 9.99 20.11 2.47
N PRO A 360 9.17 20.82 1.66
CA PRO A 360 7.93 20.27 1.16
C PRO A 360 8.24 19.14 0.18
N VAL A 361 7.72 17.94 0.45
CA VAL A 361 7.76 16.81 -0.48
C VAL A 361 6.67 16.99 -1.54
N ALA A 362 5.45 17.29 -1.10
CA ALA A 362 4.30 17.54 -1.95
C ALA A 362 3.29 18.43 -1.24
N THR A 363 2.58 19.27 -1.98
CA THR A 363 1.50 20.11 -1.43
C THR A 363 0.24 19.99 -2.28
N GLY A 364 -0.92 20.06 -1.66
CA GLY A 364 -2.23 19.96 -2.33
C GLY A 364 -2.52 18.59 -2.94
N VAL A 365 -1.90 17.53 -2.43
CA VAL A 365 -2.12 16.15 -2.91
C VAL A 365 -3.56 15.74 -2.60
N PRO A 366 -4.34 15.20 -3.56
CA PRO A 366 -5.66 14.65 -3.25
C PRO A 366 -5.58 13.65 -2.11
N ASN A 367 -6.51 13.73 -1.16
CA ASN A 367 -6.52 12.80 -0.02
C ASN A 367 -7.07 11.42 -0.40
N THR A 368 -6.35 10.71 -1.28
CA THR A 368 -6.69 9.37 -1.79
C THR A 368 -6.07 8.24 -0.98
N GLY A 369 -5.22 8.57 0.00
CA GLY A 369 -4.57 7.60 0.90
C GLY A 369 -3.23 7.07 0.41
N SER A 370 -2.70 7.55 -0.72
CA SER A 370 -1.33 7.25 -1.13
C SER A 370 -0.67 8.34 -1.98
N TYR A 371 0.67 8.34 -2.01
CA TYR A 371 1.52 9.22 -2.82
C TYR A 371 2.86 8.54 -3.14
N LEU A 372 3.27 8.55 -4.41
CA LEU A 372 4.58 8.04 -4.82
C LEU A 372 5.68 9.09 -4.53
N TRP A 373 6.53 8.80 -3.55
CA TRP A 373 7.60 9.67 -3.09
C TRP A 373 8.96 9.23 -3.63
N THR A 374 9.71 10.15 -4.22
CA THR A 374 11.14 9.97 -4.49
C THR A 374 11.96 10.40 -3.28
N VAL A 375 12.58 9.43 -2.60
CA VAL A 375 13.41 9.65 -1.41
C VAL A 375 14.60 10.55 -1.79
N PRO A 376 14.83 11.67 -1.10
CA PRO A 376 15.94 12.55 -1.41
C PRO A 376 17.26 11.81 -1.17
N ASN A 377 18.20 11.90 -2.12
CA ASN A 377 19.56 11.36 -1.94
C ASN A 377 20.38 12.23 -0.98
N HIS A 378 20.03 12.15 0.30
CA HIS A 378 20.68 12.84 1.40
C HIS A 378 20.95 11.83 2.51
N GLY A 379 22.19 11.35 2.60
CA GLY A 379 22.58 10.36 3.60
C GLY A 379 22.37 10.89 5.02
N THR A 380 21.42 10.31 5.76
CA THR A 380 21.11 10.69 7.14
C THR A 380 20.59 9.50 7.93
N SER A 381 21.02 9.37 9.19
CA SER A 381 20.44 8.41 10.14
C SER A 381 19.15 8.94 10.79
N TYR A 382 18.70 10.13 10.37
CA TYR A 382 17.55 10.82 10.92
C TYR A 382 16.85 11.62 9.81
N ALA A 383 15.72 11.12 9.37
CA ALA A 383 14.72 11.87 8.61
C ALA A 383 13.34 11.60 9.21
N SER A 384 12.44 12.57 9.16
CA SER A 384 11.06 12.39 9.60
C SER A 384 10.13 12.98 8.56
N LEU A 385 9.05 12.27 8.26
CA LEU A 385 7.98 12.74 7.38
C LEU A 385 6.83 13.25 8.24
N VAL A 386 6.11 14.24 7.74
CA VAL A 386 4.83 14.66 8.31
C VAL A 386 3.80 14.74 7.20
N VAL A 387 2.63 14.15 7.45
CA VAL A 387 1.45 14.24 6.58
C VAL A 387 0.32 14.90 7.33
N PHE A 388 -0.28 15.93 6.73
CA PHE A 388 -1.29 16.77 7.37
C PHE A 388 -2.27 17.37 6.34
N PRO A 389 -3.49 17.78 6.72
CA PRO A 389 -4.42 18.49 5.84
C PRO A 389 -3.77 19.74 5.24
N GLY A 390 -4.04 19.99 3.96
CA GLY A 390 -3.36 21.06 3.23
C GLY A 390 -3.48 22.44 3.89
N GLY A 391 -2.36 23.16 4.01
CA GLY A 391 -2.26 24.46 4.68
C GLY A 391 -0.93 24.68 5.42
N ASN A 392 -0.84 25.71 6.28
CA ASN A 392 0.36 25.98 7.11
C ASN A 392 0.13 25.67 8.60
N SER A 393 -0.84 24.81 8.93
CA SER A 393 -1.18 24.45 10.32
C SER A 393 -1.47 22.96 10.40
N LEU A 394 -0.82 22.27 11.34
CA LEU A 394 -0.95 20.81 11.53
C LEU A 394 -2.27 20.46 12.27
N GLN A 395 -3.42 20.83 11.71
CA GLN A 395 -4.74 20.50 12.26
C GLN A 395 -5.13 19.06 11.93
N GLY A 396 -4.45 18.12 12.59
CA GLY A 396 -4.48 16.70 12.27
C GLY A 396 -3.23 16.33 11.51
N PHE A 397 -2.32 15.58 12.11
CA PHE A 397 -1.10 15.17 11.43
C PHE A 397 -0.66 13.83 11.99
N ASP A 398 0.21 13.17 11.25
CA ASP A 398 0.92 12.02 11.76
C ASP A 398 2.41 12.08 11.38
N LEU A 399 3.21 11.42 12.20
CA LEU A 399 4.64 11.20 12.00
C LEU A 399 4.88 9.68 11.96
N PRO A 400 5.91 9.19 11.24
CA PRO A 400 6.33 7.81 11.37
C PRO A 400 6.64 7.43 12.83
N ASP A 401 6.31 6.20 13.23
CA ASP A 401 6.61 5.65 14.56
C ASP A 401 8.11 5.65 14.91
N ARG A 402 8.97 5.81 13.89
CA ARG A 402 10.43 5.85 13.99
C ARG A 402 11.00 6.78 12.93
N ASN A 403 12.12 7.41 13.25
CA ASN A 403 12.86 8.18 12.26
C ASN A 403 13.33 7.26 11.12
N LEU A 404 13.27 7.78 9.90
CA LEU A 404 13.73 7.12 8.69
C LEU A 404 15.25 7.23 8.61
N GLU A 405 15.91 6.12 8.30
CA GLU A 405 17.30 6.11 7.87
C GLU A 405 17.33 6.21 6.34
N ILE A 406 18.00 7.24 5.81
CA ILE A 406 18.23 7.38 4.37
C ILE A 406 19.71 7.09 4.10
N ILE A 407 19.97 5.99 3.41
CA ILE A 407 21.27 5.64 2.87
C ILE A 407 21.46 6.43 1.57
N GLY A 408 22.12 7.58 1.70
CA GLY A 408 22.56 8.36 0.55
C GLY A 408 23.69 7.65 -0.20
N HIS A 409 23.79 7.92 -1.49
CA HIS A 409 24.85 7.41 -2.34
C HIS A 409 25.55 8.53 -3.10
N LYS A 410 26.82 8.30 -3.45
CA LYS A 410 27.55 9.27 -4.27
C LYS A 410 27.08 9.18 -5.72
N VAL A 411 27.07 10.32 -6.40
CA VAL A 411 26.80 10.40 -7.84
C VAL A 411 28.13 10.57 -8.56
N ARG A 412 28.36 9.73 -9.57
CA ARG A 412 29.51 9.76 -10.48
C ARG A 412 29.03 10.14 -11.86
N TYR A 413 29.75 11.02 -12.53
CA TYR A 413 29.39 11.50 -13.87
C TYR A 413 30.31 10.89 -14.92
N VAL A 414 29.75 10.49 -16.07
CA VAL A 414 30.50 10.01 -17.23
C VAL A 414 30.18 10.88 -18.43
N SER A 415 31.18 11.58 -18.95
CA SER A 415 31.08 12.39 -20.16
C SER A 415 32.44 12.50 -20.87
N PRO A 416 32.50 12.30 -22.21
CA PRO A 416 33.72 12.53 -22.98
C PRO A 416 34.25 13.98 -22.89
N SER A 417 33.41 14.95 -22.53
CA SER A 417 33.81 16.35 -22.37
C SER A 417 34.31 16.71 -20.97
N GLY A 418 34.25 15.79 -20.01
CA GLY A 418 34.73 16.00 -18.64
C GLY A 418 36.25 16.14 -18.55
N SER A 419 36.76 16.58 -17.40
CA SER A 419 38.21 16.65 -17.14
C SER A 419 38.84 15.31 -16.76
N ASN A 420 38.03 14.24 -16.67
CA ASN A 420 38.47 12.90 -16.26
C ASN A 420 39.21 12.89 -14.92
N THR A 421 38.68 13.62 -13.94
CA THR A 421 39.30 13.81 -12.63
C THR A 421 38.53 13.04 -11.56
N ALA A 422 39.12 11.95 -11.07
CA ALA A 422 38.54 11.17 -9.97
C ALA A 422 38.34 12.05 -8.71
N PRO A 423 37.26 11.84 -7.95
CA PRO A 423 36.34 10.71 -8.01
C PRO A 423 35.06 10.98 -8.82
N TYR A 424 35.11 11.90 -9.79
CA TYR A 424 34.04 12.14 -10.78
C TYR A 424 32.69 12.61 -10.22
N GLU A 425 32.69 13.34 -9.10
CA GLU A 425 31.46 13.76 -8.37
C GLU A 425 30.76 15.01 -8.95
N THR A 426 31.24 15.56 -10.07
CA THR A 426 30.60 16.69 -10.76
C THR A 426 30.61 16.49 -12.27
N PRO A 427 29.68 17.10 -13.04
CA PRO A 427 29.73 17.06 -14.50
C PRO A 427 31.06 17.53 -15.10
N GLN A 428 31.72 18.52 -14.50
CA GLN A 428 33.01 19.04 -14.98
C GLN A 428 34.15 18.05 -14.74
N THR A 429 34.11 17.31 -13.63
CA THR A 429 35.12 16.30 -13.31
C THR A 429 34.83 14.94 -13.92
N ALA A 430 33.73 14.78 -14.65
CA ALA A 430 33.22 13.53 -15.19
C ALA A 430 34.30 12.64 -15.83
N ALA A 431 34.16 11.32 -15.61
CA ALA A 431 35.02 10.31 -16.21
C ALA A 431 34.82 10.25 -17.73
N HIS A 432 35.89 9.96 -18.48
CA HIS A 432 35.78 9.73 -19.92
C HIS A 432 35.18 8.38 -20.29
N THR A 433 35.17 7.42 -19.36
CA THR A 433 34.64 6.07 -19.61
C THR A 433 33.78 5.60 -18.45
N ILE A 434 32.77 4.78 -18.77
CA ILE A 434 31.88 4.15 -17.77
C ILE A 434 32.71 3.30 -16.80
N GLY A 435 33.68 2.53 -17.32
CA GLY A 435 34.52 1.68 -16.48
C GLY A 435 35.36 2.43 -15.46
N ALA A 436 35.84 3.64 -15.79
CA ALA A 436 36.58 4.48 -14.84
C ALA A 436 35.68 4.97 -13.69
N ALA A 437 34.44 5.39 -13.99
CA ALA A 437 33.48 5.81 -12.96
C ALA A 437 33.05 4.63 -12.08
N VAL A 438 32.75 3.47 -12.67
CA VAL A 438 32.40 2.24 -11.93
C VAL A 438 33.53 1.80 -11.01
N THR A 439 34.79 1.87 -11.46
CA THR A 439 35.95 1.53 -10.62
C THR A 439 36.14 2.49 -9.44
N ALA A 440 35.70 3.75 -9.58
CA ALA A 440 35.75 4.74 -8.50
C ALA A 440 34.59 4.62 -7.51
N CYS A 441 33.60 3.76 -7.78
CA CYS A 441 32.47 3.56 -6.89
C CYS A 441 32.89 2.84 -5.62
N THR A 442 32.30 3.24 -4.49
CA THR A 442 32.58 2.65 -3.16
C THR A 442 31.47 1.70 -2.66
N GLY A 443 30.50 1.38 -3.52
CA GLY A 443 29.29 0.60 -3.22
C GLY A 443 28.07 1.49 -3.02
N THR A 444 26.93 1.09 -3.58
CA THR A 444 25.64 1.83 -3.69
C THR A 444 25.66 3.11 -4.53
N ASP A 445 26.83 3.57 -4.98
CA ASP A 445 26.99 4.74 -5.86
C ASP A 445 26.15 4.66 -7.15
N THR A 446 25.70 5.83 -7.60
CA THR A 446 25.01 6.01 -8.88
C THR A 446 25.96 6.62 -9.90
N VAL A 447 26.00 6.07 -11.11
CA VAL A 447 26.77 6.54 -12.25
C VAL A 447 25.81 7.06 -13.31
N LEU A 448 25.79 8.38 -13.51
CA LEU A 448 25.04 9.01 -14.59
C LEU A 448 25.92 9.08 -15.84
N VAL A 449 25.39 8.60 -16.95
CA VAL A 449 26.09 8.57 -18.24
C VAL A 449 25.38 9.44 -19.25
N VAL A 450 26.12 10.40 -19.81
CA VAL A 450 25.60 11.28 -20.87
C VAL A 450 25.23 10.48 -22.12
N GLY A 451 24.27 10.97 -22.89
CA GLY A 451 23.96 10.48 -24.22
C GLY A 451 25.17 10.54 -25.15
N GLY A 452 25.37 9.48 -25.94
CA GLY A 452 26.53 9.33 -26.81
C GLY A 452 26.99 7.87 -26.95
N ASP A 453 28.00 7.67 -27.78
CA ASP A 453 28.56 6.35 -28.07
C ASP A 453 29.74 6.04 -27.16
N PHE A 454 29.67 4.90 -26.49
CA PHE A 454 30.70 4.38 -25.61
C PHE A 454 31.16 3.01 -26.10
N SER A 455 32.44 2.73 -25.92
CA SER A 455 33.02 1.44 -26.24
C SER A 455 33.80 0.86 -25.08
N GLY A 456 33.66 -0.44 -24.84
CA GLY A 456 34.47 -1.15 -23.85
C GLY A 456 33.75 -2.30 -23.19
N SER A 457 34.42 -2.90 -22.20
CA SER A 457 33.88 -3.98 -21.38
C SER A 457 34.05 -3.61 -19.91
N VAL A 458 32.95 -3.34 -19.23
CA VAL A 458 32.91 -2.87 -17.84
C VAL A 458 32.63 -4.04 -16.91
N THR A 459 33.43 -4.17 -15.86
CA THR A 459 33.19 -5.15 -14.79
C THR A 459 32.53 -4.43 -13.62
N VAL A 460 31.33 -4.85 -13.25
CA VAL A 460 30.59 -4.38 -12.08
C VAL A 460 30.83 -5.36 -10.93
N ALA A 461 31.68 -4.97 -9.99
CA ALA A 461 32.12 -5.82 -8.88
C ALA A 461 31.43 -5.50 -7.53
N SER A 462 30.53 -4.52 -7.51
CA SER A 462 29.79 -4.05 -6.34
C SER A 462 28.43 -3.50 -6.78
N THR A 463 27.48 -3.35 -5.87
CA THR A 463 26.18 -2.73 -6.13
C THR A 463 26.35 -1.31 -6.63
N VAL A 464 25.99 -1.03 -7.88
CA VAL A 464 26.03 0.31 -8.49
C VAL A 464 24.79 0.51 -9.34
N ARG A 465 24.30 1.76 -9.43
CA ARG A 465 23.22 2.13 -10.35
C ARG A 465 23.85 2.79 -11.57
N LEU A 466 23.72 2.18 -12.75
CA LEU A 466 24.15 2.74 -14.02
C LEU A 466 22.93 3.31 -14.72
N LEU A 467 22.87 4.64 -14.84
CA LEU A 467 21.76 5.34 -15.47
C LEU A 467 22.23 6.04 -16.74
N GLY A 468 21.76 5.55 -17.88
CA GLY A 468 22.07 6.11 -19.19
C GLY A 468 21.14 7.24 -19.57
N SER A 469 21.42 7.82 -20.72
CA SER A 469 20.59 8.73 -21.48
C SER A 469 20.36 10.11 -20.89
N TRP A 470 21.39 10.67 -20.24
CA TRP A 470 21.37 12.04 -19.74
C TRP A 470 21.79 13.06 -20.80
N ASP A 471 21.20 14.25 -20.77
CA ASP A 471 21.68 15.38 -21.55
C ASP A 471 23.10 15.82 -21.09
N PRO A 472 23.85 16.60 -21.90
CA PRO A 472 25.20 17.03 -21.54
C PRO A 472 25.31 17.84 -20.24
N THR A 473 24.20 18.36 -19.72
CA THR A 473 24.17 19.08 -18.43
C THR A 473 23.75 18.21 -17.25
N PHE A 474 23.36 16.95 -17.48
CA PHE A 474 22.85 16.01 -16.47
C PHE A 474 21.63 16.56 -15.69
N THR A 475 20.74 17.26 -16.38
CA THR A 475 19.50 17.82 -15.82
C THR A 475 18.25 17.14 -16.37
N VAL A 476 18.34 16.51 -17.54
CA VAL A 476 17.23 15.80 -18.20
C VAL A 476 17.70 14.43 -18.63
N GLN A 477 16.94 13.39 -18.29
CA GLN A 477 17.14 12.03 -18.78
C GLN A 477 16.07 11.73 -19.84
N ASP A 478 16.50 11.51 -21.07
CA ASP A 478 15.62 11.25 -22.21
C ASP A 478 16.30 10.26 -23.17
N PRO A 479 15.88 8.98 -23.18
CA PRO A 479 16.47 7.96 -24.05
C PRO A 479 16.15 8.14 -25.53
N GLU A 480 15.13 8.93 -25.90
CA GLU A 480 14.83 9.21 -27.31
C GLU A 480 15.75 10.31 -27.87
N VAL A 481 16.01 11.35 -27.07
CA VAL A 481 16.80 12.52 -27.48
C VAL A 481 18.29 12.37 -27.17
N HIS A 482 18.63 11.79 -26.02
CA HIS A 482 20.00 11.61 -25.54
C HIS A 482 20.42 10.15 -25.31
N PRO A 483 20.15 9.20 -26.23
CA PRO A 483 20.47 7.79 -26.01
C PRO A 483 21.95 7.52 -25.71
N THR A 484 22.22 6.81 -24.61
CA THR A 484 23.55 6.25 -24.31
C THR A 484 23.72 4.89 -24.96
N ARG A 485 24.61 4.82 -25.96
CA ARG A 485 24.91 3.60 -26.74
C ARG A 485 26.19 2.96 -26.27
N LEU A 486 26.15 1.66 -26.00
CA LEU A 486 27.31 0.88 -25.61
C LEU A 486 27.55 -0.24 -26.63
N GLN A 487 28.79 -0.31 -27.11
CA GLN A 487 29.28 -1.34 -28.03
C GLN A 487 30.62 -1.91 -27.54
N GLY A 488 31.02 -3.09 -28.01
CA GLY A 488 32.34 -3.64 -27.69
C GLY A 488 32.41 -5.16 -27.70
N GLY A 489 33.63 -5.69 -27.58
CA GLY A 489 33.88 -7.12 -27.44
C GLY A 489 34.20 -7.52 -26.00
N GLY A 490 33.89 -8.75 -25.63
CA GLY A 490 34.15 -9.28 -24.30
C GLY A 490 33.01 -9.09 -23.30
N SER A 491 31.76 -8.98 -23.79
CA SER A 491 30.58 -8.56 -23.03
C SER A 491 30.70 -7.11 -22.54
N ALA A 492 29.76 -6.27 -22.94
CA ALA A 492 29.78 -4.84 -22.62
C ALA A 492 29.70 -4.56 -21.10
N LEU A 493 28.84 -5.29 -20.39
CA LEU A 493 28.80 -5.32 -18.92
C LEU A 493 28.98 -6.75 -18.39
N LYS A 494 29.68 -6.87 -17.26
CA LYS A 494 29.91 -8.14 -16.58
C LYS A 494 29.63 -8.02 -15.09
N PHE A 495 28.80 -8.90 -14.56
CA PHE A 495 28.51 -9.01 -13.14
C PHE A 495 29.08 -10.32 -12.58
N PHE A 496 29.84 -10.24 -11.49
CA PHE A 496 30.45 -11.40 -10.82
C PHE A 496 30.16 -11.38 -9.32
N ALA A 497 29.61 -12.47 -8.78
CA ALA A 497 29.18 -12.52 -7.39
C ALA A 497 29.13 -13.93 -6.78
N ALA A 498 28.97 -14.04 -5.47
CA ALA A 498 28.60 -15.28 -4.77
C ALA A 498 27.31 -15.13 -3.92
N SER A 499 26.89 -13.89 -3.60
CA SER A 499 25.58 -13.55 -3.00
C SER A 499 25.44 -12.01 -2.93
N GLY A 500 24.37 -11.41 -3.47
CA GLY A 500 24.05 -9.98 -3.30
C GLY A 500 23.30 -9.35 -4.48
N ASP A 501 22.61 -8.23 -4.24
CA ASP A 501 22.00 -7.36 -5.25
C ASP A 501 23.09 -6.48 -5.89
N TYR A 502 23.27 -6.55 -7.22
CA TYR A 502 24.35 -5.81 -7.92
C TYR A 502 23.84 -4.54 -8.62
N GLY A 503 22.63 -4.09 -8.31
CA GLY A 503 22.15 -2.76 -8.66
C GLY A 503 21.43 -2.70 -10.01
N LEU A 504 21.29 -1.48 -10.51
CA LEU A 504 20.39 -1.13 -11.60
C LEU A 504 21.17 -0.79 -12.87
N VAL A 505 20.72 -1.26 -14.02
CA VAL A 505 21.14 -0.77 -15.34
C VAL A 505 19.90 -0.26 -16.06
N GLU A 506 19.84 1.04 -16.32
CA GLU A 506 18.64 1.67 -16.86
C GLU A 506 18.93 2.56 -18.08
N LYS A 507 18.06 2.49 -19.11
CA LYS A 507 18.07 3.38 -20.29
C LYS A 507 19.37 3.37 -21.08
N PHE A 508 19.93 2.18 -21.30
CA PHE A 508 21.06 1.95 -22.21
C PHE A 508 20.61 1.29 -23.50
N VAL A 509 21.29 1.64 -24.60
CA VAL A 509 21.21 0.92 -25.87
C VAL A 509 22.49 0.10 -26.05
N PHE A 510 22.40 -1.21 -25.88
CA PHE A 510 23.47 -2.15 -26.19
C PHE A 510 23.36 -2.59 -27.64
N HIS A 511 24.33 -2.22 -28.47
CA HIS A 511 24.28 -2.57 -29.88
C HIS A 511 25.61 -3.12 -30.40
N ASP A 512 25.50 -4.08 -31.33
CA ASP A 512 26.64 -4.72 -32.00
C ASP A 512 27.71 -5.27 -31.04
N CYS A 513 27.33 -5.58 -29.79
CA CYS A 513 28.26 -6.11 -28.80
C CYS A 513 28.60 -7.57 -29.13
N VAL A 514 29.82 -7.98 -28.81
CA VAL A 514 30.32 -9.33 -29.00
C VAL A 514 30.68 -9.95 -27.66
N GLY A 515 30.20 -11.17 -27.41
CA GLY A 515 30.35 -11.85 -26.14
C GLY A 515 31.80 -12.12 -25.74
N GLY A 516 32.02 -12.34 -24.44
CA GLY A 516 33.32 -12.73 -23.89
C GLY A 516 33.52 -14.24 -23.86
N ASN A 517 34.79 -14.66 -23.78
CA ASN A 517 35.14 -16.08 -23.66
C ASN A 517 35.15 -16.48 -22.17
N TYR A 518 34.23 -17.36 -21.78
CA TYR A 518 34.06 -17.81 -20.40
C TYR A 518 34.00 -19.34 -20.32
N SER A 519 34.28 -19.88 -19.13
CA SER A 519 34.19 -21.31 -18.84
C SER A 519 32.82 -21.74 -18.30
N GLN A 520 31.95 -20.78 -18.02
CA GLN A 520 30.60 -20.96 -17.49
C GLN A 520 29.59 -20.26 -18.42
N PRO A 521 28.39 -20.83 -18.65
CA PRO A 521 27.94 -22.13 -18.12
C PRO A 521 28.70 -23.33 -18.72
N MET A 522 29.38 -23.13 -19.84
CA MET A 522 30.38 -24.05 -20.39
C MET A 522 31.42 -23.26 -21.20
N PRO A 523 32.54 -23.84 -21.64
CA PRO A 523 33.53 -23.12 -22.44
C PRO A 523 32.93 -22.58 -23.76
N GLY A 524 32.88 -21.25 -23.90
CA GLY A 524 32.26 -20.61 -25.06
C GLY A 524 32.27 -19.09 -25.02
N VAL A 525 31.63 -18.48 -26.02
CA VAL A 525 31.45 -17.03 -26.13
C VAL A 525 30.05 -16.66 -25.64
N HIS A 526 29.93 -15.88 -24.58
CA HIS A 526 28.65 -15.65 -23.91
C HIS A 526 28.32 -14.17 -23.69
N GLY A 527 27.02 -13.87 -23.63
CA GLY A 527 26.48 -12.58 -23.20
C GLY A 527 26.99 -11.43 -24.05
N GLY A 528 26.52 -11.30 -25.28
CA GLY A 528 27.02 -10.28 -26.21
C GLY A 528 27.05 -8.89 -25.58
N ALA A 529 25.92 -8.49 -24.98
CA ALA A 529 25.82 -7.26 -24.20
C ALA A 529 26.18 -7.48 -22.72
N ILE A 530 25.50 -8.40 -22.04
CA ILE A 530 25.65 -8.58 -20.59
C ILE A 530 25.92 -10.05 -20.26
N TYR A 531 26.95 -10.26 -19.44
CA TYR A 531 27.24 -11.55 -18.81
C TYR A 531 27.09 -11.42 -17.29
N SER A 532 26.18 -12.19 -16.69
CA SER A 532 25.93 -12.20 -15.25
C SER A 532 26.16 -13.59 -14.67
N ILE A 533 26.96 -13.68 -13.62
CA ILE A 533 27.17 -14.92 -12.88
C ILE A 533 26.95 -14.72 -11.37
N ASN A 534 26.01 -15.49 -10.82
CA ASN A 534 25.56 -15.51 -9.43
C ASN A 534 25.16 -14.14 -8.87
N ALA A 535 24.80 -13.22 -9.77
CA ALA A 535 24.40 -11.85 -9.46
C ALA A 535 22.95 -11.62 -9.87
N SER A 536 22.28 -10.71 -9.17
CA SER A 536 20.88 -10.37 -9.38
C SER A 536 20.70 -8.91 -9.79
N PRO A 537 21.27 -8.44 -10.91
CA PRO A 537 21.04 -7.07 -11.37
C PRO A 537 19.58 -6.86 -11.80
N THR A 538 19.08 -5.64 -11.60
CA THR A 538 17.88 -5.15 -12.27
C THR A 538 18.29 -4.45 -13.56
N ILE A 539 17.69 -4.83 -14.68
CA ILE A 539 17.93 -4.26 -16.01
C ILE A 539 16.59 -3.71 -16.50
N ARG A 540 16.50 -2.40 -16.68
CA ARG A 540 15.23 -1.71 -16.96
C ARG A 540 15.34 -0.78 -18.17
N ASP A 541 14.29 -0.69 -18.98
CA ASP A 541 14.21 0.27 -20.09
C ASP A 541 15.40 0.22 -21.05
N CYS A 542 16.01 -0.96 -21.19
CA CYS A 542 17.20 -1.14 -22.02
C CYS A 542 16.84 -1.72 -23.39
N VAL A 543 17.60 -1.32 -24.40
CA VAL A 543 17.49 -1.84 -25.77
C VAL A 543 18.72 -2.67 -26.09
N PHE A 544 18.52 -3.90 -26.54
CA PHE A 544 19.56 -4.84 -26.95
C PHE A 544 19.39 -5.14 -28.44
N GLN A 545 20.25 -4.57 -29.28
CA GLN A 545 20.14 -4.64 -30.72
C GLN A 545 21.36 -5.30 -31.38
N ALA A 546 21.14 -6.31 -32.21
CA ALA A 546 22.18 -6.91 -33.05
C ALA A 546 23.43 -7.44 -32.29
N ASN A 547 23.29 -7.74 -30.99
CA ASN A 547 24.38 -8.29 -30.18
C ASN A 547 24.60 -9.77 -30.50
N ARG A 548 25.84 -10.24 -30.31
CA ARG A 548 26.27 -11.57 -30.77
C ARG A 548 27.07 -12.35 -29.73
N ALA A 549 26.72 -13.61 -29.56
CA ALA A 549 27.46 -14.58 -28.77
C ALA A 549 27.81 -15.81 -29.63
N ALA A 550 28.88 -15.65 -30.42
CA ALA A 550 29.66 -16.65 -31.20
C ALA A 550 30.29 -15.94 -32.43
N LEU A 551 31.52 -16.31 -32.81
CA LEU A 551 32.18 -15.87 -34.06
C LEU A 551 32.53 -17.11 -34.89
N GLY A 552 31.86 -17.32 -36.03
CA GLY A 552 32.07 -18.52 -36.86
C GLY A 552 31.49 -19.78 -36.20
N SER A 553 32.08 -20.96 -36.44
CA SER A 553 31.56 -22.27 -35.98
C SER A 553 31.78 -22.57 -34.49
N GLY A 554 31.59 -21.58 -33.62
CA GLY A 554 31.88 -21.65 -32.18
C GLY A 554 30.61 -21.74 -31.32
N PHE A 555 30.74 -22.29 -30.12
CA PHE A 555 29.63 -22.34 -29.17
C PHE A 555 29.44 -20.99 -28.47
N GLY A 556 28.22 -20.46 -28.46
CA GLY A 556 27.87 -19.28 -27.69
C GLY A 556 26.43 -19.21 -27.21
N VAL A 557 26.22 -18.44 -26.16
CA VAL A 557 24.96 -18.38 -25.40
C VAL A 557 24.59 -16.93 -25.13
N GLY A 558 23.33 -16.58 -25.36
CA GLY A 558 22.82 -15.27 -24.94
C GLY A 558 23.38 -14.17 -25.82
N GLY A 559 22.81 -13.99 -27.01
CA GLY A 559 23.29 -13.00 -27.96
C GLY A 559 23.29 -11.59 -27.36
N ALA A 560 22.30 -11.28 -26.53
CA ALA A 560 22.35 -10.13 -25.62
C ALA A 560 22.77 -10.54 -24.20
N LEU A 561 22.02 -11.44 -23.54
CA LEU A 561 22.18 -11.74 -22.11
C LEU A 561 22.59 -13.19 -21.86
N CYS A 562 23.63 -13.42 -21.06
CA CYS A 562 23.91 -14.73 -20.48
C CYS A 562 23.84 -14.64 -18.96
N LEU A 563 22.90 -15.37 -18.36
CA LEU A 563 22.56 -15.33 -16.93
C LEU A 563 22.83 -16.71 -16.33
N VAL A 564 23.72 -16.78 -15.34
CA VAL A 564 24.16 -18.03 -14.71
C VAL A 564 24.02 -17.91 -13.20
N GLY A 565 23.10 -18.63 -12.57
CA GLY A 565 22.75 -18.40 -11.16
C GLY A 565 22.13 -17.00 -10.90
N GLY A 566 21.89 -16.66 -9.63
CA GLY A 566 21.29 -15.39 -9.23
C GLY A 566 19.80 -15.26 -9.59
N ALA A 567 19.22 -14.09 -9.33
CA ALA A 567 17.82 -13.78 -9.60
C ALA A 567 17.68 -12.41 -10.30
N PRO A 568 18.22 -12.26 -11.53
CA PRO A 568 18.14 -11.01 -12.28
C PRO A 568 16.69 -10.67 -12.66
N VAL A 569 16.37 -9.38 -12.64
CA VAL A 569 15.07 -8.83 -13.05
C VAL A 569 15.27 -7.99 -14.30
N ILE A 570 14.52 -8.29 -15.36
CA ILE A 570 14.57 -7.60 -16.64
C ILE A 570 13.19 -7.01 -16.90
N GLU A 571 13.10 -5.68 -16.98
CA GLU A 571 11.84 -4.94 -17.03
C GLU A 571 11.81 -4.01 -18.23
N ASN A 572 10.71 -4.01 -18.98
CA ASN A 572 10.46 -3.08 -20.09
C ASN A 572 11.65 -2.99 -21.08
N CYS A 573 12.28 -4.13 -21.36
CA CYS A 573 13.46 -4.20 -22.23
C CYS A 573 13.11 -4.73 -23.61
N THR A 574 13.78 -4.20 -24.64
CA THR A 574 13.62 -4.67 -26.03
C THR A 574 14.86 -5.43 -26.48
N PHE A 575 14.68 -6.61 -27.07
CA PHE A 575 15.73 -7.46 -27.64
C PHE A 575 15.45 -7.69 -29.12
N THR A 576 16.21 -7.05 -30.00
CA THR A 576 15.99 -7.13 -31.45
C THR A 576 17.21 -7.60 -32.22
N GLY A 577 17.02 -8.65 -33.04
CA GLY A 577 18.05 -9.09 -33.99
C GLY A 577 19.32 -9.63 -33.35
N ASN A 578 19.27 -10.05 -32.08
CA ASN A 578 20.41 -10.62 -31.39
C ASN A 578 20.63 -12.07 -31.83
N ILE A 579 21.88 -12.51 -31.77
CA ILE A 579 22.33 -13.74 -32.41
C ILE A 579 23.22 -14.57 -31.48
N ALA A 580 22.93 -15.85 -31.29
CA ALA A 580 23.80 -16.78 -30.58
C ALA A 580 23.69 -18.20 -31.15
N THR A 581 24.50 -19.15 -30.68
CA THR A 581 24.20 -20.56 -30.93
C THR A 581 22.96 -20.99 -30.14
N ARG A 582 22.82 -20.52 -28.90
CA ARG A 582 21.65 -20.77 -28.03
C ARG A 582 21.17 -19.50 -27.36
N GLY A 583 19.87 -19.22 -27.38
CA GLY A 583 19.32 -18.01 -26.76
C GLY A 583 19.77 -16.75 -27.49
N GLY A 584 19.20 -16.47 -28.67
CA GLY A 584 19.56 -15.29 -29.46
C GLY A 584 19.38 -14.00 -28.66
N ALA A 585 18.26 -13.84 -27.95
CA ALA A 585 18.11 -12.76 -26.97
C ALA A 585 18.86 -13.11 -25.67
N ALA A 586 18.48 -14.21 -25.00
CA ALA A 586 18.99 -14.53 -23.68
C ALA A 586 19.19 -16.03 -23.44
N GLY A 587 20.18 -16.37 -22.61
CA GLY A 587 20.39 -17.70 -22.06
C GLY A 587 20.38 -17.67 -20.53
N VAL A 588 19.63 -18.59 -19.90
CA VAL A 588 19.42 -18.68 -18.45
C VAL A 588 19.81 -20.07 -17.94
N PHE A 589 20.75 -20.13 -16.99
CA PHE A 589 21.46 -21.37 -16.63
C PHE A 589 21.66 -21.57 -15.13
N SER A 590 21.86 -22.84 -14.76
CA SER A 590 22.56 -23.25 -13.54
C SER A 590 21.96 -22.66 -12.26
N GLY A 591 20.64 -22.82 -12.09
CA GLY A 591 19.90 -22.35 -10.92
C GLY A 591 19.60 -20.85 -10.91
N ALA A 592 19.80 -20.14 -12.03
CA ALA A 592 19.28 -18.78 -12.17
C ALA A 592 17.74 -18.76 -12.04
N SER A 593 17.20 -17.69 -11.47
CA SER A 593 15.76 -17.42 -11.40
C SER A 593 15.48 -16.05 -12.02
N ALA A 594 15.49 -15.98 -13.34
CA ALA A 594 15.34 -14.74 -14.08
C ALA A 594 13.86 -14.36 -14.26
N SER A 595 13.54 -13.08 -14.06
CA SER A 595 12.22 -12.51 -14.36
C SER A 595 12.31 -11.57 -15.55
N PHE A 596 11.41 -11.72 -16.52
CA PHE A 596 11.22 -10.83 -17.66
C PHE A 596 9.80 -10.26 -17.59
N VAL A 597 9.69 -8.96 -17.37
CA VAL A 597 8.41 -8.26 -17.21
C VAL A 597 8.29 -7.25 -18.34
N ASP A 598 7.21 -7.33 -19.11
CA ASP A 598 6.89 -6.44 -20.24
C ASP A 598 8.05 -6.29 -21.24
N CYS A 599 8.77 -7.38 -21.50
CA CYS A 599 9.90 -7.39 -22.42
C CYS A 599 9.48 -7.82 -23.83
N ASP A 600 10.05 -7.17 -24.85
CA ASP A 600 9.85 -7.57 -26.25
C ASP A 600 11.09 -8.24 -26.83
N LEU A 601 10.99 -9.53 -27.13
CA LEU A 601 12.03 -10.35 -27.74
C LEU A 601 11.65 -10.61 -29.21
N THR A 602 12.06 -9.71 -30.10
CA THR A 602 11.66 -9.73 -31.51
C THR A 602 12.80 -10.04 -32.47
N ALA A 603 12.55 -10.93 -33.43
CA ALA A 603 13.46 -11.24 -34.55
C ALA A 603 14.87 -11.67 -34.12
N ASN A 604 15.02 -12.29 -32.94
CA ASN A 604 16.27 -12.87 -32.50
C ASN A 604 16.48 -14.22 -33.20
N SER A 605 17.75 -14.58 -33.39
CA SER A 605 18.09 -15.75 -34.19
C SER A 605 19.15 -16.62 -33.55
N CYS A 606 19.10 -17.90 -33.85
CA CYS A 606 20.29 -18.71 -33.73
C CYS A 606 21.13 -18.59 -35.00
N SER A 607 22.44 -18.34 -34.87
CA SER A 607 23.38 -18.50 -35.99
C SER A 607 24.28 -19.68 -35.75
N ASP A 608 24.18 -20.68 -36.64
CA ASP A 608 25.24 -21.55 -37.16
C ASP A 608 24.61 -22.81 -37.73
N SER A 609 25.25 -23.45 -38.72
CA SER A 609 24.82 -24.76 -39.24
C SER A 609 25.38 -25.94 -38.42
N LEU A 610 25.73 -25.69 -37.15
CA LEU A 610 26.15 -26.73 -36.21
C LEU A 610 24.92 -27.55 -35.78
N PRO A 611 25.07 -28.76 -35.22
CA PRO A 611 23.93 -29.60 -34.84
C PRO A 611 23.15 -29.16 -33.57
N ASP A 612 23.55 -28.09 -32.85
CA ASP A 612 23.07 -27.81 -31.48
C ASP A 612 22.59 -26.37 -31.20
N TYR A 613 21.74 -25.83 -32.07
CA TYR A 613 21.26 -24.45 -32.01
C TYR A 613 19.79 -24.37 -31.56
N PHE A 614 19.55 -23.78 -30.38
CA PHE A 614 18.31 -23.95 -29.62
C PHE A 614 17.80 -22.63 -29.03
N GLY A 615 16.49 -22.41 -29.07
CA GLY A 615 15.83 -21.28 -28.40
C GLY A 615 16.25 -19.94 -28.98
N ALA A 616 15.74 -19.55 -30.15
CA ALA A 616 16.21 -18.33 -30.82
C ALA A 616 15.87 -17.05 -30.05
N GLY A 617 14.75 -17.02 -29.33
CA GLY A 617 14.50 -16.01 -28.32
C GLY A 617 15.26 -16.33 -27.03
N LEU A 618 14.77 -17.33 -26.30
CA LEU A 618 15.24 -17.70 -24.96
C LEU A 618 15.70 -19.16 -24.90
N PHE A 619 16.84 -19.41 -24.26
CA PHE A 619 17.31 -20.74 -23.92
C PHE A 619 17.42 -20.90 -22.40
N VAL A 620 16.72 -21.86 -21.81
CA VAL A 620 16.68 -22.11 -20.37
C VAL A 620 17.17 -23.53 -20.08
N LYS A 621 18.14 -23.67 -19.18
CA LYS A 621 18.68 -24.96 -18.77
C LYS A 621 18.95 -25.04 -17.28
N ASP A 622 18.32 -26.02 -16.62
CA ASP A 622 18.45 -26.25 -15.17
C ASP A 622 18.24 -24.96 -14.36
N ALA A 623 17.29 -24.11 -14.79
CA ALA A 623 17.05 -22.77 -14.28
C ALA A 623 15.57 -22.38 -14.41
N THR A 624 15.18 -21.26 -13.82
CA THR A 624 13.83 -20.70 -13.88
C THR A 624 13.83 -19.42 -14.71
N ALA A 625 12.88 -19.30 -15.64
CA ALA A 625 12.56 -18.07 -16.33
C ALA A 625 11.04 -17.79 -16.24
N VAL A 626 10.68 -16.64 -15.67
CA VAL A 626 9.29 -16.17 -15.61
C VAL A 626 9.13 -15.02 -16.60
N LEU A 627 8.14 -15.10 -17.47
CA LEU A 627 7.82 -14.06 -18.45
C LEU A 627 6.40 -13.58 -18.20
N GLN A 628 6.26 -12.34 -17.76
CA GLN A 628 4.98 -11.68 -17.49
C GLN A 628 4.75 -10.55 -18.49
N GLY A 629 3.61 -10.53 -19.18
CA GLY A 629 3.28 -9.51 -20.19
C GLY A 629 4.24 -9.42 -21.38
N SER A 630 5.20 -10.34 -21.46
CA SER A 630 6.32 -10.26 -22.41
C SER A 630 5.98 -10.93 -23.76
N THR A 631 6.59 -10.43 -24.83
CA THR A 631 6.36 -10.89 -26.19
C THR A 631 7.59 -11.56 -26.79
N LEU A 632 7.40 -12.69 -27.47
CA LEU A 632 8.43 -13.34 -28.29
C LEU A 632 7.91 -13.45 -29.72
N VAL A 633 8.41 -12.58 -30.60
CA VAL A 633 7.83 -12.42 -31.94
C VAL A 633 8.88 -12.65 -33.03
N SER A 634 8.52 -13.47 -34.03
CA SER A 634 9.35 -13.71 -35.22
C SER A 634 10.77 -14.21 -34.93
N ASN A 635 11.00 -14.87 -33.81
CA ASN A 635 12.30 -15.48 -33.50
C ASN A 635 12.46 -16.77 -34.30
N GLY A 636 13.68 -17.07 -34.74
CA GLY A 636 13.88 -18.30 -35.50
C GLY A 636 15.32 -18.59 -35.91
N GLY A 637 15.46 -19.45 -36.92
CA GLY A 637 16.77 -19.98 -37.28
C GLY A 637 17.32 -20.98 -36.26
N SER A 638 16.51 -21.44 -35.30
CA SER A 638 16.81 -22.53 -34.37
C SER A 638 16.48 -23.91 -34.96
N TYR A 639 17.14 -24.95 -34.46
CA TYR A 639 16.82 -26.32 -34.79
C TYR A 639 15.54 -26.72 -34.05
N GLN A 640 15.48 -26.40 -32.76
CA GLN A 640 14.32 -26.61 -31.91
C GLN A 640 14.09 -25.37 -31.04
N GLY A 641 12.83 -25.08 -30.72
CA GLY A 641 12.47 -23.90 -29.93
C GLY A 641 12.67 -22.61 -30.72
N GLY A 642 11.72 -22.22 -31.56
CA GLY A 642 11.80 -20.96 -32.30
C GLY A 642 11.75 -19.77 -31.35
N GLY A 643 10.79 -19.75 -30.42
CA GLY A 643 10.76 -18.78 -29.32
C GLY A 643 11.65 -19.23 -28.17
N ILE A 644 11.26 -20.32 -27.51
CA ILE A 644 11.87 -20.80 -26.26
C ILE A 644 12.35 -22.25 -26.41
N TYR A 645 13.51 -22.55 -25.85
CA TYR A 645 13.94 -23.92 -25.58
C TYR A 645 14.18 -24.10 -24.08
N LEU A 646 13.53 -25.09 -23.48
CA LEU A 646 13.66 -25.49 -22.08
C LEU A 646 14.33 -26.87 -21.98
N ASP A 647 15.43 -26.97 -21.24
CA ASP A 647 16.22 -28.18 -20.94
C ASP A 647 16.30 -28.40 -19.43
N GLY A 648 15.26 -28.99 -18.83
CA GLY A 648 15.12 -29.03 -17.37
C GLY A 648 14.94 -27.65 -16.71
N GLY A 649 14.55 -27.61 -15.44
CA GLY A 649 14.17 -26.35 -14.77
C GLY A 649 12.71 -25.95 -15.02
N GLN A 650 12.40 -24.66 -15.08
CA GLN A 650 11.05 -24.13 -15.19
C GLN A 650 10.95 -22.93 -16.14
N VAL A 651 9.95 -22.93 -17.02
CA VAL A 651 9.48 -21.71 -17.70
C VAL A 651 8.03 -21.45 -17.31
N GLU A 652 7.74 -20.21 -16.94
CA GLU A 652 6.40 -19.74 -16.63
C GLU A 652 6.05 -18.55 -17.52
N LEU A 653 4.92 -18.63 -18.21
CA LEU A 653 4.42 -17.62 -19.15
C LEU A 653 3.07 -17.12 -18.65
N ILE A 654 3.01 -15.84 -18.26
CA ILE A 654 1.82 -15.21 -17.71
C ILE A 654 1.47 -14.02 -18.61
N ASP A 655 0.29 -14.03 -19.20
CA ASP A 655 -0.15 -12.96 -20.12
C ASP A 655 0.86 -12.73 -21.29
N ALA A 656 1.63 -13.77 -21.62
CA ALA A 656 2.71 -13.69 -22.59
C ALA A 656 2.24 -14.05 -24.01
N VAL A 657 2.90 -13.48 -25.03
CA VAL A 657 2.56 -13.73 -26.43
C VAL A 657 3.75 -14.32 -27.19
N LEU A 658 3.58 -15.52 -27.73
CA LEU A 658 4.54 -16.19 -28.60
C LEU A 658 3.97 -16.20 -30.02
N ARG A 659 4.51 -15.34 -30.89
CA ARG A 659 3.94 -15.13 -32.23
C ARG A 659 4.95 -15.34 -33.36
N ASN A 660 4.55 -16.07 -34.40
CA ASN A 660 5.31 -16.22 -35.65
C ASN A 660 6.75 -16.74 -35.47
N ASN A 661 7.02 -17.47 -34.40
CA ASN A 661 8.34 -18.06 -34.18
C ASN A 661 8.50 -19.34 -35.01
N ARG A 662 9.73 -19.62 -35.44
CA ARG A 662 10.01 -20.72 -36.36
C ARG A 662 11.20 -21.56 -35.93
N ALA A 663 10.97 -22.86 -35.80
CA ALA A 663 12.00 -23.88 -35.64
C ALA A 663 12.13 -24.74 -36.90
N ASN A 664 13.34 -25.17 -37.23
CA ASN A 664 13.57 -26.05 -38.38
C ASN A 664 13.06 -27.47 -38.14
N GLN A 665 13.08 -27.96 -36.90
CA GLN A 665 12.68 -29.32 -36.52
C GLN A 665 11.37 -29.34 -35.71
N SER A 666 11.38 -28.85 -34.46
CA SER A 666 10.25 -28.99 -33.52
C SER A 666 10.12 -27.81 -32.56
N GLY A 667 8.92 -27.59 -32.03
CA GLY A 667 8.64 -26.54 -31.05
C GLY A 667 8.80 -25.15 -31.65
N GLY A 668 7.95 -24.78 -32.61
CA GLY A 668 8.04 -23.47 -33.28
C GLY A 668 7.95 -22.32 -32.28
N GLY A 669 6.97 -22.37 -31.36
CA GLY A 669 6.89 -21.46 -30.21
C GLY A 669 7.82 -21.91 -29.09
N VAL A 670 7.56 -23.09 -28.52
CA VAL A 670 8.33 -23.67 -27.40
C VAL A 670 8.73 -25.11 -27.68
N GLN A 671 9.99 -25.44 -27.44
CA GLN A 671 10.45 -26.80 -27.22
C GLN A 671 10.75 -26.99 -25.73
N ALA A 672 10.05 -27.91 -25.06
CA ALA A 672 10.32 -28.31 -23.69
C ALA A 672 10.82 -29.75 -23.64
N ALA A 673 12.02 -29.95 -23.11
CA ALA A 673 12.66 -31.24 -22.91
C ALA A 673 12.98 -31.38 -21.41
N GLY A 674 12.12 -32.10 -20.68
CA GLY A 674 12.16 -32.17 -19.22
C GLY A 674 11.63 -30.91 -18.53
N GLY A 675 11.79 -30.84 -17.20
CA GLY A 675 11.43 -29.67 -16.40
C GLY A 675 9.93 -29.41 -16.31
N SER A 676 9.55 -28.16 -16.07
CA SER A 676 8.17 -27.71 -15.99
C SER A 676 7.90 -26.53 -16.94
N LEU A 677 6.77 -26.58 -17.63
CA LEU A 677 6.27 -25.49 -18.46
C LEU A 677 4.86 -25.13 -17.99
N VAL A 678 4.72 -23.90 -17.49
CA VAL A 678 3.45 -23.33 -17.04
C VAL A 678 3.07 -22.17 -17.94
N MET A 679 1.82 -22.16 -18.40
CA MET A 679 1.27 -21.06 -19.17
C MET A 679 -0.12 -20.69 -18.62
N THR A 680 -0.31 -19.42 -18.29
CA THR A 680 -1.58 -18.84 -17.84
C THR A 680 -1.90 -17.61 -18.68
N ARG A 681 -3.11 -17.57 -19.27
CA ARG A 681 -3.58 -16.45 -20.13
C ARG A 681 -2.60 -16.10 -21.27
N ALA A 682 -1.83 -17.08 -21.73
CA ALA A 682 -0.84 -16.88 -22.79
C ALA A 682 -1.47 -17.07 -24.18
N THR A 683 -0.87 -16.43 -25.19
CA THR A 683 -1.24 -16.62 -26.61
C THR A 683 -0.07 -17.21 -27.39
N VAL A 684 -0.30 -18.34 -28.05
CA VAL A 684 0.65 -19.02 -28.95
C VAL A 684 0.08 -18.98 -30.36
N GLU A 685 0.60 -18.07 -31.18
CA GLU A 685 0.01 -17.70 -32.47
C GLU A 685 0.97 -17.85 -33.65
N GLY A 686 0.54 -18.50 -34.73
CA GLY A 686 1.25 -18.48 -36.01
C GLY A 686 2.65 -19.12 -36.00
N ASN A 687 3.00 -19.88 -34.97
CA ASN A 687 4.32 -20.48 -34.84
C ASN A 687 4.45 -21.73 -35.72
N SER A 688 5.66 -22.06 -36.18
CA SER A 688 5.86 -23.15 -37.13
C SER A 688 7.07 -24.05 -36.86
N ALA A 689 6.88 -25.35 -37.07
CA ALA A 689 7.91 -26.39 -37.02
C ALA A 689 8.09 -27.06 -38.39
N GLY A 690 9.33 -27.03 -38.91
CA GLY A 690 9.62 -27.34 -40.31
C GLY A 690 9.71 -28.83 -40.70
N ALA A 691 9.93 -29.75 -39.75
CA ALA A 691 10.19 -31.16 -40.08
C ALA A 691 9.49 -32.18 -39.16
N SER A 692 9.33 -31.86 -37.87
CA SER A 692 8.82 -32.78 -36.85
C SER A 692 7.53 -32.25 -36.23
N PHE A 693 7.46 -32.14 -34.90
CA PHE A 693 6.22 -32.01 -34.14
C PHE A 693 6.11 -30.65 -33.44
N GLY A 694 4.89 -30.27 -33.03
CA GLY A 694 4.66 -29.12 -32.15
C GLY A 694 4.93 -27.79 -32.84
N GLY A 695 4.00 -27.33 -33.68
CA GLY A 695 4.09 -26.01 -34.33
C GLY A 695 4.10 -24.88 -33.29
N GLY A 696 3.16 -24.93 -32.35
CA GLY A 696 3.15 -24.10 -31.14
C GLY A 696 4.13 -24.64 -30.11
N VAL A 697 3.79 -25.77 -29.49
CA VAL A 697 4.56 -26.37 -28.38
C VAL A 697 4.87 -27.84 -28.65
N MET A 698 6.12 -28.22 -28.40
CA MET A 698 6.58 -29.61 -28.32
C MET A 698 7.09 -29.88 -26.90
N ALA A 699 6.49 -30.82 -26.17
CA ALA A 699 6.87 -31.16 -24.80
C ALA A 699 7.23 -32.65 -24.67
N GLU A 700 8.40 -32.95 -24.10
CA GLU A 700 8.86 -34.33 -23.86
C GLU A 700 9.41 -34.48 -22.45
N GLY A 701 8.84 -35.40 -21.66
CA GLY A 701 9.29 -35.63 -20.28
C GLY A 701 9.05 -34.44 -19.33
N THR A 702 8.18 -33.52 -19.70
CA THR A 702 7.91 -32.24 -19.01
C THR A 702 6.63 -32.30 -18.18
N ASP A 703 6.63 -31.62 -17.04
CA ASP A 703 5.41 -31.31 -16.27
C ASP A 703 4.74 -30.07 -16.87
N LEU A 704 3.61 -30.26 -17.54
CA LEU A 704 2.96 -29.26 -18.39
C LEU A 704 1.63 -28.79 -17.80
N VAL A 705 1.49 -27.51 -17.52
CA VAL A 705 0.24 -26.90 -17.03
C VAL A 705 -0.15 -25.73 -17.90
N LEU A 706 -1.27 -25.85 -18.62
CA LEU A 706 -1.80 -24.82 -19.51
C LEU A 706 -3.19 -24.42 -19.03
N ARG A 707 -3.37 -23.15 -18.67
CA ARG A 707 -4.66 -22.55 -18.27
C ARG A 707 -4.98 -21.31 -19.07
N ASN A 708 -6.19 -21.26 -19.62
CA ASN A 708 -6.65 -20.08 -20.36
C ASN A 708 -5.68 -19.69 -21.51
N VAL A 709 -5.07 -20.70 -22.15
CA VAL A 709 -4.11 -20.49 -23.24
C VAL A 709 -4.80 -20.58 -24.58
N ARG A 710 -4.51 -19.62 -25.48
CA ARG A 710 -4.96 -19.67 -26.87
C ARG A 710 -3.86 -20.19 -27.79
N PHE A 711 -4.12 -21.28 -28.49
CA PHE A 711 -3.30 -21.77 -29.60
C PHE A 711 -4.00 -21.49 -30.92
N THR A 712 -3.50 -20.52 -31.69
CA THR A 712 -4.13 -20.15 -32.96
C THR A 712 -3.18 -20.13 -34.15
N GLY A 713 -3.59 -20.73 -35.27
CA GLY A 713 -2.85 -20.64 -36.54
C GLY A 713 -1.44 -21.27 -36.54
N ASN A 714 -1.10 -22.11 -35.56
CA ASN A 714 0.22 -22.75 -35.51
C ASN A 714 0.31 -23.92 -36.50
N ALA A 715 1.51 -24.19 -37.03
CA ALA A 715 1.72 -25.16 -38.09
C ALA A 715 2.86 -26.15 -37.80
N SER A 716 2.57 -27.44 -37.97
CA SER A 716 3.54 -28.53 -37.89
C SER A 716 3.57 -29.30 -39.20
N ALA A 717 4.77 -29.62 -39.70
CA ALA A 717 4.93 -30.48 -40.87
C ALA A 717 4.49 -31.94 -40.62
N SER A 718 4.33 -32.34 -39.35
CA SER A 718 3.93 -33.69 -38.95
C SER A 718 2.68 -33.68 -38.05
N LEU A 719 2.87 -33.72 -36.72
CA LEU A 719 1.80 -33.82 -35.74
C LEU A 719 1.83 -32.64 -34.77
N GLY A 720 0.66 -32.31 -34.21
CA GLY A 720 0.49 -31.29 -33.18
C GLY A 720 0.83 -29.91 -33.74
N GLY A 721 -0.05 -29.37 -34.58
CA GLY A 721 0.07 -27.97 -35.02
C GLY A 721 0.09 -27.03 -33.81
N ALA A 722 -0.85 -27.20 -32.87
CA ALA A 722 -0.87 -26.48 -31.60
C ALA A 722 0.12 -27.07 -30.58
N LEU A 723 -0.10 -28.33 -30.18
CA LEU A 723 0.65 -28.99 -29.11
C LEU A 723 0.95 -30.44 -29.48
N TYR A 724 2.18 -30.87 -29.21
CA TYR A 724 2.55 -32.27 -29.15
C TYR A 724 3.20 -32.59 -27.80
N THR A 725 2.80 -33.70 -27.18
CA THR A 725 3.41 -34.19 -25.94
C THR A 725 3.86 -35.66 -26.02
N SER A 726 4.90 -36.00 -25.26
CA SER A 726 5.37 -37.38 -25.04
C SER A 726 5.91 -37.55 -23.62
N ALA A 727 5.48 -38.60 -22.91
CA ALA A 727 5.94 -38.91 -21.55
C ALA A 727 5.79 -37.75 -20.54
N VAL A 728 4.72 -36.95 -20.68
CA VAL A 728 4.44 -35.77 -19.84
C VAL A 728 3.48 -36.09 -18.70
N THR A 729 3.47 -35.24 -17.67
CA THR A 729 2.37 -35.16 -16.68
C THR A 729 1.74 -33.78 -16.72
N GLY A 730 0.51 -33.64 -16.24
CA GLY A 730 -0.10 -32.32 -16.00
C GLY A 730 -1.49 -32.14 -16.58
N LEU A 731 -1.79 -30.92 -17.05
CA LEU A 731 -3.15 -30.44 -17.29
C LEU A 731 -3.21 -29.43 -18.45
N VAL A 732 -4.23 -29.60 -19.30
CA VAL A 732 -4.74 -28.55 -20.20
C VAL A 732 -6.17 -28.23 -19.78
N GLU A 733 -6.42 -26.98 -19.42
CA GLU A 733 -7.68 -26.53 -18.81
C GLU A 733 -8.09 -25.15 -19.35
N ASN A 734 -9.37 -24.98 -19.68
CA ASN A 734 -9.93 -23.69 -20.10
C ASN A 734 -9.23 -23.08 -21.33
N CYS A 735 -8.68 -23.90 -22.24
CA CYS A 735 -7.93 -23.42 -23.39
C CYS A 735 -8.80 -23.29 -24.64
N LEU A 736 -8.33 -22.51 -25.63
CA LEU A 736 -8.87 -22.50 -26.99
C LEU A 736 -7.78 -22.89 -27.99
N VAL A 737 -8.08 -23.89 -28.83
CA VAL A 737 -7.19 -24.44 -29.84
C VAL A 737 -7.86 -24.29 -31.20
N ASP A 738 -7.55 -23.21 -31.90
CA ASP A 738 -8.25 -22.81 -33.13
C ASP A 738 -7.36 -22.68 -34.37
N GLY A 739 -7.82 -23.20 -35.52
CA GLY A 739 -7.18 -22.94 -36.83
C GLY A 739 -5.74 -23.45 -36.99
N ASN A 740 -5.27 -24.38 -36.16
CA ASN A 740 -3.92 -24.93 -36.24
C ASN A 740 -3.84 -26.02 -37.33
N THR A 741 -2.65 -26.21 -37.91
CA THR A 741 -2.43 -27.11 -39.05
C THR A 741 -1.39 -28.17 -38.76
N GLY A 742 -1.70 -29.43 -39.07
CA GLY A 742 -0.78 -30.55 -39.04
C GLY A 742 -1.09 -31.56 -40.16
N ALA A 743 -0.14 -32.45 -40.47
CA ALA A 743 -0.32 -33.46 -41.51
C ALA A 743 -1.37 -34.52 -41.12
N LEU A 744 -1.42 -34.90 -39.85
CA LEU A 744 -2.44 -35.82 -39.31
C LEU A 744 -3.16 -35.27 -38.08
N VAL A 745 -2.59 -34.33 -37.32
CA VAL A 745 -3.30 -33.67 -36.22
C VAL A 745 -2.86 -32.23 -36.14
N GLY A 746 -3.78 -31.30 -36.37
CA GLY A 746 -3.52 -29.87 -36.27
C GLY A 746 -3.68 -29.34 -34.86
N GLY A 747 -4.66 -29.84 -34.11
CA GLY A 747 -4.88 -29.46 -32.71
C GLY A 747 -3.86 -30.10 -31.77
N LEU A 748 -4.34 -30.94 -30.85
CA LEU A 748 -3.58 -31.48 -29.74
C LEU A 748 -3.18 -32.94 -29.97
N VAL A 749 -1.90 -33.25 -29.74
CA VAL A 749 -1.40 -34.63 -29.61
C VAL A 749 -0.91 -34.83 -28.19
N ILE A 750 -1.60 -35.66 -27.43
CA ILE A 750 -1.32 -35.93 -26.01
C ILE A 750 -0.98 -37.41 -25.83
N LEU A 751 0.31 -37.72 -25.62
CA LEU A 751 0.78 -39.07 -25.34
C LEU A 751 1.40 -39.11 -23.93
N SER A 752 0.66 -39.68 -22.97
CA SER A 752 1.08 -39.71 -21.56
C SER A 752 0.82 -41.05 -20.89
N ASP A 753 1.88 -41.63 -20.33
CA ASP A 753 1.82 -42.81 -19.46
C ASP A 753 1.80 -42.43 -17.96
N ALA A 754 1.78 -41.13 -17.62
CA ALA A 754 2.12 -40.62 -16.28
C ALA A 754 1.12 -39.62 -15.67
N GLY A 755 -0.16 -39.69 -16.06
CA GLY A 755 -1.24 -38.88 -15.47
C GLY A 755 -1.35 -37.51 -16.14
N PHE A 756 -2.28 -37.39 -17.08
CA PHE A 756 -2.50 -36.15 -17.82
C PHE A 756 -4.00 -35.92 -18.05
N ALA A 757 -4.47 -34.72 -17.73
CA ALA A 757 -5.88 -34.34 -17.87
C ALA A 757 -6.06 -33.26 -18.95
N LEU A 758 -7.12 -33.41 -19.75
CA LEU A 758 -7.62 -32.41 -20.69
C LEU A 758 -9.08 -32.13 -20.35
N ARG A 759 -9.41 -30.89 -20.00
CA ARG A 759 -10.77 -30.52 -19.60
C ARG A 759 -11.12 -29.08 -19.92
N ASN A 760 -12.41 -28.78 -19.96
CA ASN A 760 -12.96 -27.45 -20.19
C ASN A 760 -12.35 -26.73 -21.41
N THR A 761 -11.87 -27.46 -22.40
CA THR A 761 -11.08 -26.91 -23.51
C THR A 761 -11.87 -26.98 -24.81
N VAL A 762 -11.77 -25.92 -25.62
CA VAL A 762 -12.37 -25.86 -26.96
C VAL A 762 -11.31 -26.15 -28.01
N ILE A 763 -11.56 -27.13 -28.88
CA ILE A 763 -10.70 -27.48 -30.03
C ILE A 763 -11.52 -27.35 -31.30
N TYR A 764 -11.27 -26.27 -32.05
CA TYR A 764 -12.17 -25.81 -33.10
C TYR A 764 -11.45 -25.56 -34.42
N GLY A 765 -11.98 -26.09 -35.53
CA GLY A 765 -11.56 -25.66 -36.87
C GLY A 765 -10.11 -26.00 -37.24
N ASN A 766 -9.49 -27.01 -36.62
CA ASN A 766 -8.11 -27.38 -36.90
C ASN A 766 -8.00 -28.24 -38.19
N THR A 767 -6.85 -28.13 -38.85
CA THR A 767 -6.53 -28.86 -40.08
C THR A 767 -5.71 -30.11 -39.80
N GLY A 768 -6.19 -31.27 -40.25
CA GLY A 768 -5.55 -32.58 -40.09
C GLY A 768 -6.18 -33.41 -38.97
N GLY A 769 -6.64 -32.78 -37.89
CA GLY A 769 -7.38 -33.43 -36.80
C GLY A 769 -7.47 -32.55 -35.56
N GLY A 770 -8.45 -32.84 -34.69
CA GLY A 770 -8.65 -32.15 -33.41
C GLY A 770 -7.75 -32.67 -32.30
N LEU A 771 -8.06 -33.86 -31.78
CA LEU A 771 -7.36 -34.48 -30.65
C LEU A 771 -6.89 -35.89 -31.00
N LEU A 772 -5.61 -36.17 -30.78
CA LEU A 772 -5.06 -37.53 -30.66
C LEU A 772 -4.56 -37.72 -29.23
N GLY A 773 -5.28 -38.52 -28.46
CA GLY A 773 -4.94 -38.82 -27.07
C GLY A 773 -4.57 -40.29 -26.88
N GLY A 774 -3.60 -40.59 -26.02
CA GLY A 774 -3.22 -41.97 -25.72
C GLY A 774 -2.33 -42.14 -24.48
N GLY A 775 -2.34 -43.35 -23.94
CA GLY A 775 -1.56 -43.76 -22.76
C GLY A 775 -2.43 -44.16 -21.57
N ALA A 776 -1.89 -44.95 -20.64
CA ALA A 776 -2.69 -45.64 -19.62
C ALA A 776 -3.36 -44.71 -18.57
N ALA A 777 -2.89 -43.46 -18.48
CA ALA A 777 -3.30 -42.50 -17.46
C ALA A 777 -3.76 -41.15 -18.05
N PHE A 778 -4.04 -41.10 -19.36
CA PHE A 778 -4.63 -39.94 -20.02
C PHE A 778 -6.15 -39.91 -19.80
N SER A 779 -6.69 -38.73 -19.46
CA SER A 779 -8.13 -38.49 -19.30
C SER A 779 -8.54 -37.21 -20.02
N ALA A 780 -9.61 -37.29 -20.83
CA ALA A 780 -10.26 -36.13 -21.44
C ALA A 780 -11.75 -36.15 -21.10
N ASP A 781 -12.27 -35.04 -20.56
CA ASP A 781 -13.70 -34.88 -20.25
C ASP A 781 -14.07 -33.39 -20.15
N TYR A 782 -15.35 -33.04 -20.33
CA TYR A 782 -15.85 -31.65 -20.33
C TYR A 782 -15.24 -30.75 -21.41
N ASN A 783 -14.87 -31.31 -22.57
CA ASN A 783 -14.30 -30.54 -23.68
C ASN A 783 -15.33 -30.30 -24.79
N ASN A 784 -15.04 -29.34 -25.67
CA ASN A 784 -15.78 -29.17 -26.90
C ASN A 784 -14.86 -29.27 -28.11
N LEU A 785 -15.05 -30.32 -28.92
CA LEU A 785 -14.33 -30.51 -30.17
C LEU A 785 -15.31 -30.37 -31.32
N TRP A 786 -15.06 -29.44 -32.25
CA TRP A 786 -15.99 -29.20 -33.34
C TRP A 786 -15.31 -28.70 -34.62
N ASN A 787 -15.81 -29.18 -35.76
CA ASN A 787 -15.42 -28.74 -37.09
C ASN A 787 -13.91 -28.93 -37.39
N ASN A 788 -13.26 -29.94 -36.82
CA ASN A 788 -11.87 -30.26 -37.14
C ASN A 788 -11.80 -31.18 -38.37
N SER A 789 -11.07 -30.76 -39.40
CA SER A 789 -10.88 -31.60 -40.59
C SER A 789 -9.97 -32.79 -40.25
N GLY A 790 -10.28 -33.98 -40.76
CA GLY A 790 -9.59 -35.23 -40.37
C GLY A 790 -10.20 -35.93 -39.15
N GLY A 791 -11.14 -35.28 -38.46
CA GLY A 791 -11.88 -35.82 -37.33
C GLY A 791 -11.60 -35.08 -36.03
N ASP A 792 -12.63 -34.95 -35.20
CA ASP A 792 -12.52 -34.32 -33.87
C ASP A 792 -11.66 -35.18 -32.93
N TYR A 793 -11.88 -36.50 -32.95
CA TYR A 793 -11.11 -37.47 -32.17
C TYR A 793 -10.40 -38.46 -33.08
N ILE A 794 -9.10 -38.66 -32.85
CA ILE A 794 -8.23 -39.55 -33.61
C ILE A 794 -7.64 -40.58 -32.67
N SER A 795 -7.97 -41.86 -32.90
CA SER A 795 -7.50 -42.99 -32.09
C SER A 795 -7.83 -42.88 -30.59
N THR A 796 -8.81 -42.05 -30.24
CA THR A 796 -9.35 -41.88 -28.89
C THR A 796 -10.86 -41.67 -28.98
N GLU A 797 -11.58 -41.97 -27.90
CA GLU A 797 -13.04 -41.81 -27.83
C GLU A 797 -13.40 -40.53 -27.08
N PRO A 798 -14.56 -39.91 -27.37
CA PRO A 798 -15.06 -38.78 -26.61
C PRO A 798 -15.23 -39.09 -25.11
N GLY A 799 -14.93 -38.10 -24.27
CA GLY A 799 -15.25 -38.15 -22.84
C GLY A 799 -16.77 -38.15 -22.61
N PRO A 800 -17.24 -38.67 -21.47
CA PRO A 800 -18.68 -38.78 -21.18
C PRO A 800 -19.42 -37.45 -21.12
N ASN A 801 -18.74 -36.34 -20.81
CA ASN A 801 -19.31 -34.99 -20.73
C ASN A 801 -18.77 -34.05 -21.82
N ASP A 802 -18.12 -34.58 -22.86
CA ASP A 802 -17.73 -33.77 -24.01
C ASP A 802 -18.97 -33.35 -24.84
N LEU A 803 -18.97 -32.12 -25.37
CA LEU A 803 -20.17 -31.50 -25.96
C LEU A 803 -20.33 -31.74 -27.46
N GLY A 804 -19.23 -31.64 -28.23
CA GLY A 804 -19.23 -31.88 -29.68
C GLY A 804 -20.20 -30.99 -30.46
N CYS A 805 -20.17 -29.67 -30.24
CA CYS A 805 -21.13 -28.72 -30.80
C CYS A 805 -20.49 -27.39 -31.24
N GLU A 806 -21.23 -26.59 -32.01
CA GLU A 806 -20.76 -25.28 -32.46
C GLU A 806 -20.55 -24.32 -31.27
N PRO A 807 -19.35 -23.74 -31.09
CA PRO A 807 -19.05 -22.87 -29.95
C PRO A 807 -19.85 -21.56 -29.88
N LEU A 808 -20.26 -21.02 -31.04
CA LEU A 808 -20.95 -19.72 -31.16
C LEU A 808 -20.16 -18.56 -30.51
N PHE A 809 -18.92 -18.35 -30.99
CA PHE A 809 -18.12 -17.18 -30.63
C PHE A 809 -18.74 -15.88 -31.16
N VAL A 810 -18.45 -14.75 -30.50
CA VAL A 810 -18.87 -13.40 -30.92
C VAL A 810 -18.25 -13.05 -32.28
N ASP A 811 -16.91 -13.00 -32.37
CA ASP A 811 -16.20 -12.75 -33.64
C ASP A 811 -14.78 -13.36 -33.64
N LEU A 812 -14.70 -14.69 -33.69
CA LEU A 812 -13.41 -15.38 -33.69
C LEU A 812 -12.51 -14.93 -34.86
N GLY A 813 -13.09 -14.61 -36.01
CA GLY A 813 -12.37 -14.18 -37.22
C GLY A 813 -11.84 -12.74 -37.13
N GLY A 814 -12.51 -11.88 -36.37
CA GLY A 814 -12.05 -10.55 -35.97
C GLY A 814 -11.09 -10.54 -34.79
N GLY A 815 -10.88 -11.70 -34.15
CA GLY A 815 -9.93 -11.89 -33.05
C GLY A 815 -10.59 -12.05 -31.68
N ASP A 816 -11.91 -12.00 -31.58
CA ASP A 816 -12.69 -12.07 -30.35
C ASP A 816 -13.20 -13.50 -30.09
N PRO A 817 -12.59 -14.24 -29.13
CA PRO A 817 -13.00 -15.60 -28.81
C PRO A 817 -14.12 -15.64 -27.74
N GLY A 818 -14.73 -14.52 -27.39
CA GLY A 818 -15.80 -14.47 -26.40
C GLY A 818 -17.01 -15.28 -26.83
N LEU A 819 -17.77 -15.81 -25.86
CA LEU A 819 -18.96 -16.61 -26.12
C LEU A 819 -20.18 -15.72 -26.35
N GLY A 820 -20.84 -15.92 -27.48
CA GLY A 820 -22.06 -15.22 -27.84
C GLY A 820 -23.28 -15.77 -27.12
N VAL A 821 -24.34 -14.97 -27.12
CA VAL A 821 -25.65 -15.40 -26.63
C VAL A 821 -26.11 -16.68 -27.34
N HIS A 822 -26.60 -17.65 -26.57
CA HIS A 822 -26.94 -19.03 -26.99
C HIS A 822 -25.77 -20.00 -27.15
N SER A 823 -24.53 -19.62 -26.83
CA SER A 823 -23.45 -20.58 -26.80
C SER A 823 -23.80 -21.74 -25.86
N PRO A 824 -23.69 -23.00 -26.32
CA PRO A 824 -23.87 -24.18 -25.47
C PRO A 824 -22.69 -24.41 -24.53
N LEU A 825 -21.64 -23.58 -24.63
CA LEU A 825 -20.42 -23.68 -23.82
C LEU A 825 -20.52 -22.86 -22.53
N ILE A 826 -21.52 -21.99 -22.43
CA ILE A 826 -21.76 -21.17 -21.24
C ILE A 826 -22.24 -22.07 -20.10
N ASP A 827 -21.63 -21.93 -18.92
CA ASP A 827 -21.89 -22.72 -17.70
C ASP A 827 -21.78 -24.25 -17.89
N ALA A 828 -21.06 -24.73 -18.91
CA ALA A 828 -21.04 -26.13 -19.32
C ALA A 828 -19.77 -26.90 -18.88
N GLY A 829 -18.85 -26.25 -18.18
CA GLY A 829 -17.58 -26.81 -17.72
C GLY A 829 -17.71 -27.75 -16.52
N GLN A 830 -16.57 -28.29 -16.11
CA GLN A 830 -16.51 -29.26 -15.02
C GLN A 830 -17.09 -28.69 -13.71
N PRO A 831 -17.99 -29.42 -13.02
CA PRO A 831 -18.53 -29.03 -11.74
C PRO A 831 -17.45 -28.74 -10.70
N GLY A 832 -17.63 -27.64 -9.96
CA GLY A 832 -16.72 -27.19 -8.90
C GLY A 832 -15.64 -26.19 -9.36
N CYS A 833 -15.53 -25.95 -10.67
CA CYS A 833 -14.83 -24.78 -11.22
C CYS A 833 -15.86 -23.66 -11.42
N LEU A 834 -15.49 -22.42 -11.07
CA LEU A 834 -16.35 -21.24 -11.20
C LEU A 834 -15.64 -20.17 -12.02
N ASP A 835 -16.43 -19.41 -12.77
CA ASP A 835 -15.98 -18.21 -13.48
C ASP A 835 -15.87 -17.01 -12.54
N PRO A 836 -15.20 -15.90 -12.96
CA PRO A 836 -15.02 -14.72 -12.11
C PRO A 836 -16.32 -14.07 -11.61
N ASP A 837 -17.44 -14.26 -12.32
CA ASP A 837 -18.77 -13.79 -11.92
C ASP A 837 -19.51 -14.73 -10.93
N GLY A 838 -18.90 -15.88 -10.62
CA GLY A 838 -19.42 -16.89 -9.71
C GLY A 838 -20.40 -17.88 -10.34
N SER A 839 -20.61 -17.86 -11.66
CA SER A 839 -21.35 -18.92 -12.37
C SER A 839 -20.50 -20.20 -12.47
N PRO A 840 -21.13 -21.36 -12.78
CA PRO A 840 -20.38 -22.55 -13.20
C PRO A 840 -19.44 -22.23 -14.36
N SER A 841 -18.26 -22.85 -14.38
CA SER A 841 -17.26 -22.53 -15.39
C SER A 841 -17.77 -22.71 -16.83
N ASP A 842 -17.46 -21.76 -17.70
CA ASP A 842 -17.56 -21.91 -19.15
C ASP A 842 -16.55 -22.95 -19.68
N VAL A 843 -16.82 -23.50 -20.87
CA VAL A 843 -15.86 -24.32 -21.62
C VAL A 843 -15.09 -23.43 -22.59
N GLY A 844 -13.77 -23.29 -22.40
CA GLY A 844 -12.87 -22.50 -23.24
C GLY A 844 -12.18 -21.36 -22.49
N LEU A 845 -11.69 -20.35 -23.22
CA LEU A 845 -10.87 -19.25 -22.67
C LEU A 845 -11.57 -18.40 -21.62
N CYS A 846 -12.89 -18.26 -21.72
CA CYS A 846 -13.70 -17.51 -20.76
C CYS A 846 -13.98 -18.33 -19.47
N GLY A 847 -13.56 -19.61 -19.42
CA GLY A 847 -13.81 -20.49 -18.30
C GLY A 847 -12.77 -20.40 -17.18
N GLY A 848 -13.22 -20.55 -15.94
CA GLY A 848 -12.44 -20.71 -14.72
C GLY A 848 -11.97 -19.41 -14.08
N PRO A 849 -11.36 -19.53 -12.89
CA PRO A 849 -11.07 -18.37 -12.02
C PRO A 849 -9.96 -17.46 -12.56
N GLU A 850 -9.15 -17.95 -13.50
CA GLU A 850 -8.04 -17.21 -14.12
C GLU A 850 -8.42 -16.60 -15.48
N ALA A 851 -9.68 -16.74 -15.93
CA ALA A 851 -10.14 -16.23 -17.22
C ALA A 851 -10.07 -14.71 -17.29
N ASP A 852 -9.65 -14.20 -18.45
CA ASP A 852 -10.04 -12.85 -18.87
C ASP A 852 -11.51 -12.93 -19.32
N PHE A 853 -12.41 -12.42 -18.48
CA PHE A 853 -13.86 -12.62 -18.60
C PHE A 853 -14.53 -11.31 -19.07
N PRO A 854 -14.66 -11.10 -20.40
CA PRO A 854 -15.22 -9.86 -20.94
C PRO A 854 -16.74 -9.77 -20.79
N ALA A 855 -17.40 -10.86 -20.40
CA ALA A 855 -18.85 -10.93 -20.33
C ALA A 855 -19.42 -10.25 -19.06
N PRO A 856 -20.67 -9.75 -19.11
CA PRO A 856 -21.35 -9.23 -17.92
C PRO A 856 -21.46 -10.28 -16.82
N ALA A 857 -21.54 -9.84 -15.57
CA ALA A 857 -21.77 -10.77 -14.47
C ALA A 857 -23.12 -11.47 -14.58
N ARG A 858 -23.16 -12.73 -14.12
CA ARG A 858 -24.37 -13.53 -13.94
C ARG A 858 -25.53 -12.73 -13.33
N VAL A 859 -26.71 -12.83 -13.95
CA VAL A 859 -27.92 -12.13 -13.49
C VAL A 859 -28.36 -12.64 -12.11
N GLY A 860 -28.39 -11.71 -11.14
CA GLY A 860 -28.79 -11.98 -9.76
C GLY A 860 -30.23 -11.60 -9.43
N GLY A 861 -30.78 -12.24 -8.39
CA GLY A 861 -32.06 -11.85 -7.78
C GLY A 861 -33.30 -12.09 -8.65
N LEU A 862 -33.24 -13.08 -9.57
CA LEU A 862 -34.39 -13.47 -10.38
C LEU A 862 -35.56 -13.92 -9.48
N ALA A 863 -36.69 -13.26 -9.65
CA ALA A 863 -37.92 -13.49 -8.92
C ALA A 863 -39.10 -13.62 -9.88
N LEU A 864 -40.11 -14.38 -9.46
CA LEU A 864 -41.29 -14.67 -10.26
C LEU A 864 -42.57 -14.26 -9.50
N ALA A 865 -43.47 -13.55 -10.16
CA ALA A 865 -44.78 -13.19 -9.65
C ALA A 865 -45.88 -13.66 -10.61
N ALA A 866 -46.85 -14.46 -10.11
CA ALA A 866 -48.01 -14.87 -10.89
C ALA A 866 -48.98 -13.68 -11.11
N LEU A 867 -49.53 -13.57 -12.31
CA LEU A 867 -50.51 -12.57 -12.71
C LEU A 867 -51.86 -13.22 -13.05
N GLU A 868 -52.91 -12.39 -13.13
CA GLU A 868 -54.21 -12.85 -13.64
C GLU A 868 -54.10 -13.37 -15.08
N GLY A 869 -54.87 -14.41 -15.40
CA GLY A 869 -54.88 -14.99 -16.75
C GLY A 869 -53.80 -16.03 -17.04
N GLY A 870 -53.02 -16.46 -16.04
CA GLY A 870 -51.99 -17.50 -16.20
C GLY A 870 -50.65 -16.96 -16.70
N SER A 871 -50.47 -15.64 -16.71
CA SER A 871 -49.20 -14.98 -17.03
C SER A 871 -48.31 -14.89 -15.79
N TYR A 872 -47.01 -14.70 -16.00
CA TYR A 872 -46.03 -14.47 -14.95
C TYR A 872 -45.20 -13.24 -15.28
N ARG A 873 -44.88 -12.44 -14.26
CA ARG A 873 -43.87 -11.38 -14.32
C ARG A 873 -42.58 -11.89 -13.69
N LEU A 874 -41.49 -11.78 -14.43
CA LEU A 874 -40.13 -11.99 -13.95
C LEU A 874 -39.55 -10.62 -13.62
N ASP A 875 -38.90 -10.52 -12.46
CA ASP A 875 -38.16 -9.33 -12.01
C ASP A 875 -36.76 -9.77 -11.58
N TRP A 876 -35.72 -9.00 -11.91
CA TRP A 876 -34.33 -9.28 -11.46
C TRP A 876 -33.61 -7.99 -11.05
N VAL A 877 -32.41 -8.13 -10.48
CA VAL A 877 -31.55 -6.98 -10.17
C VAL A 877 -30.80 -6.60 -11.45
N PRO A 878 -30.93 -5.35 -11.95
CA PRO A 878 -30.11 -4.91 -13.07
C PRO A 878 -28.62 -4.96 -12.73
N ASN A 879 -27.83 -5.47 -13.66
CA ASN A 879 -26.37 -5.37 -13.69
C ASN A 879 -25.92 -3.90 -13.63
N VAL A 880 -24.79 -3.67 -12.98
CA VAL A 880 -24.23 -2.32 -12.74
C VAL A 880 -23.19 -1.92 -13.79
N GLU A 881 -22.70 -2.90 -14.53
CA GLU A 881 -21.70 -2.75 -15.57
C GLU A 881 -22.25 -1.84 -16.70
N PRO A 882 -21.49 -0.83 -17.13
CA PRO A 882 -21.99 0.23 -17.99
C PRO A 882 -22.18 -0.20 -19.45
N ASP A 883 -21.60 -1.32 -19.84
CA ASP A 883 -21.57 -1.89 -21.19
C ASP A 883 -22.64 -2.97 -21.43
N VAL A 884 -23.46 -3.30 -20.43
CA VAL A 884 -24.62 -4.19 -20.60
C VAL A 884 -25.63 -3.55 -21.55
N ASP A 885 -25.94 -4.24 -22.64
CA ASP A 885 -26.88 -3.77 -23.66
C ASP A 885 -28.29 -4.29 -23.39
N HIS A 886 -28.44 -5.60 -23.18
CA HIS A 886 -29.75 -6.22 -22.97
C HIS A 886 -29.68 -7.53 -22.19
N TYR A 887 -30.86 -8.00 -21.77
CA TYR A 887 -31.09 -9.32 -21.18
C TYR A 887 -31.81 -10.24 -22.17
N VAL A 888 -31.53 -11.54 -22.12
CA VAL A 888 -32.31 -12.56 -22.83
C VAL A 888 -32.99 -13.49 -21.84
N VAL A 889 -34.31 -13.64 -21.99
CA VAL A 889 -35.13 -14.50 -21.12
C VAL A 889 -35.45 -15.80 -21.84
N TYR A 890 -35.22 -16.94 -21.18
CA TYR A 890 -35.48 -18.28 -21.70
C TYR A 890 -36.53 -19.02 -20.88
N ARG A 891 -37.19 -20.00 -21.52
CA ARG A 891 -38.14 -20.90 -20.85
C ARG A 891 -38.08 -22.32 -21.43
N ASP A 892 -38.10 -23.32 -20.55
CA ASP A 892 -38.27 -24.73 -20.92
C ASP A 892 -39.16 -25.47 -19.91
N SER A 893 -39.66 -26.63 -20.31
CA SER A 893 -40.34 -27.59 -19.42
C SER A 893 -39.36 -28.39 -18.55
N ALA A 894 -38.10 -28.52 -18.97
CA ALA A 894 -37.04 -29.18 -18.21
C ALA A 894 -36.35 -28.21 -17.25
N GLU A 895 -35.94 -28.70 -16.08
CA GLU A 895 -35.17 -27.93 -15.09
C GLU A 895 -33.77 -27.59 -15.57
N VAL A 896 -33.08 -28.60 -16.12
CA VAL A 896 -31.76 -28.45 -16.71
C VAL A 896 -31.94 -28.47 -18.21
N PHE A 897 -31.74 -27.33 -18.85
CA PHE A 897 -31.87 -27.19 -20.30
C PHE A 897 -30.81 -26.26 -20.86
N VAL A 898 -30.27 -26.58 -22.04
CA VAL A 898 -29.36 -25.70 -22.76
C VAL A 898 -30.16 -24.54 -23.36
N PRO A 899 -29.86 -23.28 -23.01
CA PRO A 899 -30.48 -22.11 -23.63
C PRO A 899 -30.11 -22.03 -25.12
N ALA A 900 -31.09 -21.70 -25.96
CA ALA A 900 -30.92 -21.63 -27.41
C ALA A 900 -31.95 -20.66 -28.00
N ALA A 901 -31.73 -20.19 -29.23
CA ALA A 901 -32.63 -19.25 -29.91
C ALA A 901 -34.10 -19.70 -29.92
N GLY A 902 -34.36 -21.01 -30.08
CA GLY A 902 -35.72 -21.56 -30.06
C GLY A 902 -36.43 -21.55 -28.70
N LYS A 903 -35.70 -21.28 -27.62
CA LYS A 903 -36.20 -21.21 -26.22
C LYS A 903 -36.23 -19.78 -25.68
N ALA A 904 -35.66 -18.83 -26.42
CA ALA A 904 -35.67 -17.42 -26.06
C ALA A 904 -37.07 -16.83 -26.24
N LEU A 905 -37.55 -16.11 -25.23
CA LEU A 905 -38.85 -15.44 -25.24
C LEU A 905 -38.76 -14.01 -25.75
N GLY A 906 -37.62 -13.36 -25.55
CA GLY A 906 -37.36 -11.99 -26.00
C GLY A 906 -36.15 -11.36 -25.34
N GLN A 907 -35.82 -10.16 -25.82
CA GLN A 907 -34.76 -9.31 -25.29
C GLN A 907 -35.36 -8.17 -24.46
N VAL A 908 -34.66 -7.76 -23.40
CA VAL A 908 -35.03 -6.62 -22.54
C VAL A 908 -33.85 -5.66 -22.45
N THR A 909 -34.00 -4.43 -22.94
CA THR A 909 -32.93 -3.42 -22.94
C THR A 909 -32.59 -2.94 -21.53
N HIS A 910 -31.30 -2.86 -21.20
CA HIS A 910 -30.80 -2.32 -19.93
C HIS A 910 -31.20 -0.83 -19.76
N PRO A 911 -31.51 -0.34 -18.53
CA PRO A 911 -31.51 -1.04 -17.24
C PRO A 911 -32.84 -1.71 -16.89
N THR A 912 -33.73 -1.93 -17.87
CA THR A 912 -35.02 -2.57 -17.61
C THR A 912 -34.78 -4.03 -17.19
N ALA A 913 -35.26 -4.41 -16.01
CA ALA A 913 -35.03 -5.73 -15.42
C ALA A 913 -36.33 -6.47 -15.08
N THR A 914 -37.30 -6.40 -16.00
CA THR A 914 -38.60 -7.05 -15.86
C THR A 914 -39.09 -7.59 -17.19
N PHE A 915 -39.75 -8.76 -17.18
CA PHE A 915 -40.33 -9.39 -18.37
C PHE A 915 -41.64 -10.07 -18.01
N THR A 916 -42.61 -10.09 -18.92
CA THR A 916 -43.89 -10.77 -18.71
C THR A 916 -44.12 -11.83 -19.77
N ASP A 917 -44.47 -13.03 -19.36
CA ASP A 917 -44.71 -14.17 -20.24
C ASP A 917 -46.02 -14.89 -19.87
N THR A 918 -46.62 -15.59 -20.84
CA THR A 918 -47.78 -16.47 -20.63
C THR A 918 -47.44 -17.88 -21.11
N PRO A 919 -47.02 -18.78 -20.19
CA PRO A 919 -46.60 -20.13 -20.54
C PRO A 919 -47.65 -20.96 -21.28
N PRO A 920 -47.26 -21.71 -22.34
CA PRO A 920 -48.15 -22.63 -23.03
C PRO A 920 -48.30 -23.99 -22.33
N PHE A 921 -47.58 -24.22 -21.23
CA PHE A 921 -47.61 -25.44 -20.44
C PHE A 921 -47.74 -25.15 -18.94
N ALA A 922 -48.15 -26.16 -18.17
CA ALA A 922 -48.53 -26.01 -16.77
C ALA A 922 -47.34 -25.76 -15.84
N GLU A 923 -46.18 -26.36 -16.12
CA GLU A 923 -45.00 -26.29 -15.25
C GLU A 923 -43.73 -26.20 -16.11
N GLY A 924 -42.74 -25.45 -15.63
CA GLY A 924 -41.45 -25.31 -16.29
C GLY A 924 -40.55 -24.33 -15.55
N TYR A 925 -39.49 -23.88 -16.23
CA TYR A 925 -38.40 -23.12 -15.63
C TYR A 925 -38.02 -21.94 -16.53
N TYR A 926 -37.59 -20.84 -15.91
CA TYR A 926 -37.01 -19.68 -16.59
C TYR A 926 -35.54 -19.46 -16.25
N LEU A 927 -34.80 -18.91 -17.20
CA LEU A 927 -33.43 -18.42 -17.05
C LEU A 927 -33.31 -17.01 -17.66
N VAL A 928 -32.40 -16.20 -17.13
CA VAL A 928 -32.05 -14.89 -17.69
C VAL A 928 -30.53 -14.80 -17.81
N VAL A 929 -30.06 -14.22 -18.91
CA VAL A 929 -28.65 -13.89 -19.14
C VAL A 929 -28.50 -12.43 -19.52
N ALA A 930 -27.40 -11.80 -19.08
CA ALA A 930 -27.02 -10.46 -19.49
C ALA A 930 -26.07 -10.54 -20.70
N VAL A 931 -26.23 -9.61 -21.64
CA VAL A 931 -25.43 -9.50 -22.86
C VAL A 931 -24.90 -8.08 -22.98
N ASP A 932 -23.60 -7.94 -23.23
CA ASP A 932 -22.96 -6.64 -23.41
C ASP A 932 -23.16 -6.06 -24.82
N SER A 933 -22.67 -4.84 -25.01
CA SER A 933 -22.71 -4.14 -26.30
C SER A 933 -21.85 -4.75 -27.41
N GLN A 934 -20.91 -5.65 -27.06
CA GLN A 934 -20.08 -6.39 -28.02
C GLN A 934 -20.70 -7.76 -28.39
N GLY A 935 -21.69 -8.23 -27.63
CA GLY A 935 -22.39 -9.50 -27.83
C GLY A 935 -21.95 -10.63 -26.90
N HIS A 936 -21.07 -10.36 -25.93
CA HIS A 936 -20.66 -11.34 -24.91
C HIS A 936 -21.82 -11.65 -23.98
N ALA A 937 -22.08 -12.93 -23.75
CA ALA A 937 -23.09 -13.39 -22.79
C ALA A 937 -22.42 -13.90 -21.51
N GLY A 938 -22.89 -13.41 -20.36
CA GLY A 938 -22.43 -13.89 -19.05
C GLY A 938 -23.03 -15.24 -18.65
N GLY A 939 -22.80 -15.64 -17.40
CA GLY A 939 -23.43 -16.83 -16.83
C GLY A 939 -24.97 -16.72 -16.74
N TYR A 940 -25.65 -17.86 -16.85
CA TYR A 940 -27.12 -17.92 -16.72
C TYR A 940 -27.53 -17.77 -15.26
N SER A 941 -28.61 -17.02 -14.99
CA SER A 941 -29.22 -16.94 -13.65
C SER A 941 -29.52 -18.32 -13.06
N GLU A 942 -29.80 -18.41 -11.76
CA GLU A 942 -30.42 -19.63 -11.22
C GLU A 942 -31.77 -19.90 -11.91
N ALA A 943 -32.05 -21.16 -12.23
CA ALA A 943 -33.33 -21.54 -12.83
C ALA A 943 -34.47 -21.33 -11.82
N ILE A 944 -35.52 -20.61 -12.22
CA ILE A 944 -36.70 -20.39 -11.38
C ILE A 944 -37.91 -21.18 -11.90
N PRO A 945 -38.52 -22.07 -11.09
CA PRO A 945 -39.67 -22.86 -11.51
C PRO A 945 -40.97 -22.04 -11.50
N PHE A 946 -41.92 -22.39 -12.37
CA PHE A 946 -43.31 -21.94 -12.31
C PHE A 946 -44.27 -23.13 -12.36
N SER A 947 -45.45 -22.99 -11.75
CA SER A 947 -46.52 -23.99 -11.84
C SER A 947 -47.91 -23.34 -11.81
N SER A 948 -48.74 -23.67 -12.80
CA SER A 948 -50.14 -23.24 -12.90
C SER A 948 -51.04 -23.86 -11.82
N SER A 949 -50.55 -24.86 -11.07
CA SER A 949 -51.29 -25.52 -9.99
C SER A 949 -51.46 -24.67 -8.72
N GLY A 950 -50.76 -23.52 -8.65
CA GLY A 950 -50.86 -22.54 -7.55
C GLY A 950 -51.89 -21.41 -7.73
N LEU A 951 -52.66 -21.38 -8.82
CA LEU A 951 -53.67 -20.33 -9.06
C LEU A 951 -54.98 -20.61 -8.29
N SER A 952 -54.97 -20.43 -6.96
CA SER A 952 -56.20 -20.19 -6.21
C SER A 952 -56.56 -18.71 -6.22
N ALA A 953 -57.83 -18.44 -6.52
CA ALA A 953 -58.41 -17.13 -6.75
C ALA A 953 -58.08 -16.07 -5.67
N ALA A 954 -57.81 -14.86 -6.17
CA ALA A 954 -57.92 -13.57 -5.50
C ALA A 954 -57.01 -13.35 -4.27
N GLY A 955 -55.91 -12.62 -4.52
CA GLY A 955 -55.67 -11.39 -3.75
C GLY A 955 -54.93 -11.48 -2.41
N ASP A 956 -54.24 -12.57 -2.09
CA ASP A 956 -53.30 -12.58 -0.96
C ASP A 956 -51.85 -12.75 -1.44
N PRO A 957 -50.89 -11.98 -0.90
CA PRO A 957 -49.47 -12.17 -1.19
C PRO A 957 -49.07 -13.59 -0.83
N VAL A 958 -48.28 -14.24 -1.69
CA VAL A 958 -47.71 -15.57 -1.41
C VAL A 958 -46.89 -15.45 -0.13
N VAL A 959 -47.47 -15.89 0.99
CA VAL A 959 -46.81 -15.91 2.28
C VAL A 959 -45.76 -17.02 2.24
N PRO A 960 -44.48 -16.73 2.52
CA PRO A 960 -43.44 -17.75 2.62
C PRO A 960 -43.87 -18.88 3.55
N THR A 961 -43.66 -20.14 3.20
CA THR A 961 -44.02 -21.26 4.09
C THR A 961 -42.94 -21.56 5.14
N VAL A 962 -41.76 -20.94 5.00
CA VAL A 962 -40.57 -21.18 5.84
C VAL A 962 -39.85 -19.86 6.14
N LEU A 963 -39.37 -19.71 7.37
CA LEU A 963 -38.48 -18.62 7.78
C LEU A 963 -37.10 -18.80 7.10
N GLY A 964 -36.58 -17.77 6.42
CA GLY A 964 -35.32 -17.90 5.69
C GLY A 964 -34.65 -16.55 5.35
N ILE A 965 -33.32 -16.56 5.22
CA ILE A 965 -32.55 -15.46 4.64
C ILE A 965 -32.33 -15.80 3.17
N ARG A 966 -32.85 -14.97 2.26
CA ARG A 966 -32.83 -15.19 0.80
C ARG A 966 -31.56 -14.67 0.13
N GLY A 967 -30.99 -13.60 0.66
CA GLY A 967 -29.78 -13.02 0.10
C GLY A 967 -29.19 -11.92 0.98
N ILE A 968 -27.88 -11.74 0.84
CA ILE A 968 -27.11 -10.66 1.45
C ILE A 968 -26.32 -10.05 0.30
N TYR A 969 -26.66 -8.82 -0.11
CA TYR A 969 -26.03 -8.17 -1.26
C TYR A 969 -25.78 -6.67 -1.01
N PRO A 970 -24.59 -6.16 -1.33
CA PRO A 970 -23.39 -6.90 -1.80
C PRO A 970 -22.82 -7.86 -0.72
N ASN A 971 -22.03 -8.86 -1.12
CA ASN A 971 -21.32 -9.78 -0.21
C ASN A 971 -20.16 -10.50 -0.97
N PRO A 972 -18.89 -10.09 -0.83
CA PRO A 972 -18.38 -9.11 0.13
C PRO A 972 -18.93 -7.69 -0.04
N PHE A 973 -18.98 -6.90 1.03
CA PHE A 973 -19.53 -5.53 1.00
C PHE A 973 -18.66 -4.52 1.75
N ASN A 974 -18.79 -3.24 1.38
CA ASN A 974 -18.07 -2.11 1.97
C ASN A 974 -18.92 -0.83 2.05
N PRO A 975 -19.20 -0.25 3.24
CA PRO A 975 -19.43 -0.95 4.50
C PRO A 975 -20.88 -1.46 4.61
N THR A 976 -21.69 -1.30 3.55
CA THR A 976 -23.15 -1.52 3.57
C THR A 976 -23.59 -2.76 2.80
N THR A 977 -24.45 -3.57 3.41
CA THR A 977 -25.14 -4.70 2.73
C THR A 977 -26.62 -4.74 3.08
N THR A 978 -27.44 -5.25 2.17
CA THR A 978 -28.87 -5.47 2.38
C THR A 978 -29.14 -6.95 2.61
N ILE A 979 -29.76 -7.26 3.75
CA ILE A 979 -30.19 -8.62 4.12
C ILE A 979 -31.66 -8.74 3.77
N MET A 980 -31.98 -9.65 2.84
CA MET A 980 -33.33 -10.00 2.43
C MET A 980 -33.77 -11.28 3.15
N PHE A 981 -34.93 -11.26 3.79
CA PHE A 981 -35.44 -12.39 4.56
C PHE A 981 -36.95 -12.54 4.48
N GLU A 982 -37.43 -13.74 4.75
CA GLU A 982 -38.83 -14.13 4.63
C GLU A 982 -39.40 -14.57 5.98
N VAL A 983 -40.59 -14.11 6.30
CA VAL A 983 -41.32 -14.38 7.54
C VAL A 983 -42.60 -15.15 7.21
N PRO A 984 -42.80 -16.37 7.74
CA PRO A 984 -43.86 -17.26 7.26
C PRO A 984 -45.23 -17.04 7.92
N ARG A 985 -45.30 -16.24 8.99
CA ARG A 985 -46.52 -15.91 9.72
C ARG A 985 -46.31 -14.63 10.51
N ASP A 986 -47.37 -13.88 10.76
CA ASP A 986 -47.32 -12.70 11.62
C ASP A 986 -46.75 -13.06 12.99
N GLY A 987 -45.68 -12.39 13.40
CA GLY A 987 -44.97 -12.76 14.61
C GLY A 987 -43.78 -11.86 14.92
N ARG A 988 -43.28 -11.97 16.15
CA ARG A 988 -42.07 -11.27 16.56
C ARG A 988 -40.85 -11.94 15.92
N VAL A 989 -40.05 -11.17 15.20
CA VAL A 989 -38.87 -11.63 14.48
C VAL A 989 -37.65 -10.84 14.97
N ARG A 990 -36.55 -11.55 15.16
CA ARG A 990 -35.26 -10.99 15.55
C ARG A 990 -34.21 -11.30 14.49
N LEU A 991 -33.53 -10.26 14.00
CA LEU A 991 -32.39 -10.38 13.09
C LEU A 991 -31.18 -9.70 13.75
N GLU A 992 -30.12 -10.48 13.97
CA GLU A 992 -28.91 -10.05 14.70
C GLU A 992 -27.65 -10.43 13.93
N VAL A 993 -26.59 -9.64 14.12
CA VAL A 993 -25.27 -9.87 13.53
C VAL A 993 -24.31 -10.38 14.60
N PHE A 994 -23.54 -11.41 14.27
CA PHE A 994 -22.53 -12.02 15.14
C PHE A 994 -21.15 -12.04 14.47
N ASP A 995 -20.10 -11.94 15.27
CA ASP A 995 -18.72 -12.16 14.82
C ASP A 995 -18.39 -13.67 14.74
N VAL A 996 -17.20 -14.02 14.22
CA VAL A 996 -16.74 -15.42 14.13
C VAL A 996 -16.61 -16.13 15.47
N ARG A 997 -16.54 -15.40 16.59
CA ARG A 997 -16.50 -15.94 17.96
C ARG A 997 -17.90 -16.11 18.56
N GLY A 998 -18.95 -15.82 17.79
CA GLY A 998 -20.34 -15.91 18.22
C GLY A 998 -20.77 -14.78 19.16
N ARG A 999 -19.98 -13.70 19.29
CA ARG A 999 -20.38 -12.51 20.05
C ARG A 999 -21.31 -11.65 19.20
N LYS A 1000 -22.35 -11.11 19.84
CA LYS A 1000 -23.30 -10.21 19.17
C LYS A 1000 -22.60 -8.88 18.85
N VAL A 1001 -22.71 -8.46 17.60
CA VAL A 1001 -22.16 -7.20 17.07
C VAL A 1001 -23.26 -6.14 17.06
N CYS A 1002 -24.42 -6.43 16.48
CA CYS A 1002 -25.59 -5.56 16.54
C CYS A 1002 -26.92 -6.33 16.36
N GLY A 1003 -28.03 -5.70 16.76
CA GLY A 1003 -29.39 -6.11 16.40
C GLY A 1003 -29.94 -5.21 15.29
N LEU A 1004 -30.48 -5.82 14.23
CA LEU A 1004 -31.03 -5.11 13.07
C LEU A 1004 -32.56 -5.05 13.08
N VAL A 1005 -33.20 -6.10 13.61
CA VAL A 1005 -34.66 -6.21 13.74
C VAL A 1005 -34.98 -6.88 15.08
N ASP A 1006 -35.91 -6.34 15.85
CA ASP A 1006 -36.55 -7.01 17.01
C ASP A 1006 -37.97 -6.45 17.21
N GLU A 1007 -38.87 -6.80 16.29
CA GLU A 1007 -40.24 -6.29 16.27
C GLU A 1007 -41.24 -7.33 15.72
N VAL A 1008 -42.54 -7.03 15.76
CA VAL A 1008 -43.58 -7.87 15.18
C VAL A 1008 -43.73 -7.53 13.70
N LEU A 1009 -43.40 -8.48 12.83
CA LEU A 1009 -43.49 -8.34 11.39
C LEU A 1009 -44.66 -9.17 10.83
N PRO A 1010 -45.39 -8.66 9.82
CA PRO A 1010 -46.37 -9.46 9.09
C PRO A 1010 -45.68 -10.54 8.27
N ALA A 1011 -46.43 -11.59 7.92
CA ALA A 1011 -45.97 -12.65 7.04
C ALA A 1011 -45.66 -12.07 5.64
N GLY A 1012 -44.51 -12.45 5.07
CA GLY A 1012 -44.04 -11.89 3.79
C GLY A 1012 -42.52 -11.73 3.71
N ALA A 1013 -42.06 -11.11 2.64
CA ALA A 1013 -40.64 -10.77 2.43
C ALA A 1013 -40.31 -9.40 3.04
N HIS A 1014 -39.14 -9.31 3.66
CA HIS A 1014 -38.63 -8.15 4.37
C HIS A 1014 -37.17 -7.90 4.00
N ARG A 1015 -36.72 -6.65 4.17
CA ARG A 1015 -35.32 -6.27 3.95
C ARG A 1015 -34.84 -5.32 5.03
N VAL A 1016 -33.58 -5.45 5.42
CA VAL A 1016 -32.90 -4.52 6.33
C VAL A 1016 -31.48 -4.28 5.86
N THR A 1017 -30.97 -3.06 6.05
CA THR A 1017 -29.60 -2.70 5.68
C THR A 1017 -28.70 -2.71 6.91
N TRP A 1018 -27.58 -3.42 6.84
CA TRP A 1018 -26.50 -3.31 7.82
C TRP A 1018 -25.41 -2.41 7.26
N ARG A 1019 -24.94 -1.43 8.05
CA ARG A 1019 -23.91 -0.46 7.67
C ARG A 1019 -22.52 -0.83 8.18
N GLY A 1020 -22.31 -2.10 8.54
CA GLY A 1020 -21.03 -2.56 9.08
C GLY A 1020 -20.67 -1.87 10.39
N GLN A 1021 -21.66 -1.63 11.27
CA GLN A 1021 -21.51 -0.97 12.58
C GLN A 1021 -22.03 -1.88 13.72
N ASP A 1022 -21.50 -1.69 14.93
CA ASP A 1022 -21.93 -2.36 16.16
C ASP A 1022 -23.11 -1.63 16.86
N GLU A 1023 -23.59 -2.15 18.00
CA GLU A 1023 -24.70 -1.52 18.77
C GLU A 1023 -24.43 -0.09 19.25
N ARG A 1024 -23.16 0.34 19.31
CA ARG A 1024 -22.77 1.70 19.73
C ARG A 1024 -22.56 2.65 18.55
N GLY A 1025 -22.79 2.16 17.31
CA GLY A 1025 -22.55 2.89 16.08
C GLY A 1025 -21.08 2.88 15.63
N SER A 1026 -20.20 2.16 16.33
CA SER A 1026 -18.79 2.01 15.97
C SER A 1026 -18.65 1.09 14.77
N ALA A 1027 -17.67 1.37 13.91
CA ALA A 1027 -17.34 0.51 12.78
C ALA A 1027 -16.98 -0.92 13.21
N ALA A 1028 -17.59 -1.92 12.57
CA ALA A 1028 -17.16 -3.31 12.67
C ALA A 1028 -15.90 -3.52 11.79
N ALA A 1029 -14.94 -4.32 12.26
CA ALA A 1029 -13.68 -4.60 11.54
C ALA A 1029 -13.92 -5.42 10.25
N SER A 1030 -13.02 -5.34 9.27
CA SER A 1030 -13.05 -6.25 8.10
C SER A 1030 -12.99 -7.71 8.57
N GLY A 1031 -13.79 -8.58 7.95
CA GLY A 1031 -13.85 -9.99 8.32
C GLY A 1031 -15.20 -10.66 8.07
N ILE A 1032 -15.29 -11.90 8.56
CA ILE A 1032 -16.49 -12.73 8.41
C ILE A 1032 -17.46 -12.43 9.56
N TYR A 1033 -18.72 -12.24 9.20
CA TYR A 1033 -19.84 -12.07 10.13
C TYR A 1033 -20.97 -13.04 9.78
N PHE A 1034 -21.90 -13.21 10.72
CA PHE A 1034 -23.07 -14.07 10.54
C PHE A 1034 -24.34 -13.31 10.86
N ALA A 1035 -25.24 -13.22 9.87
CA ALA A 1035 -26.60 -12.72 10.07
C ALA A 1035 -27.47 -13.89 10.55
N ARG A 1036 -28.16 -13.71 11.68
CA ARG A 1036 -29.01 -14.72 12.31
C ARG A 1036 -30.43 -14.21 12.46
N LEU A 1037 -31.37 -14.91 11.85
CA LEU A 1037 -32.81 -14.66 11.89
C LEU A 1037 -33.51 -15.66 12.80
N ASP A 1038 -34.39 -15.21 13.68
CA ASP A 1038 -35.10 -16.02 14.68
C ASP A 1038 -36.56 -15.53 14.85
N ASP A 1039 -37.55 -16.42 14.75
CA ASP A 1039 -38.98 -16.13 14.98
C ASP A 1039 -39.53 -16.76 16.28
N GLY A 1040 -38.64 -17.26 17.14
CA GLY A 1040 -38.96 -17.99 18.36
C GLY A 1040 -39.29 -19.48 18.16
N GLN A 1041 -39.48 -19.94 16.91
CA GLN A 1041 -39.68 -21.36 16.59
C GLN A 1041 -38.56 -21.94 15.73
N ARG A 1042 -38.00 -21.13 14.82
CA ARG A 1042 -36.91 -21.50 13.91
C ARG A 1042 -35.84 -20.41 13.91
N ARG A 1043 -34.62 -20.86 13.66
CA ARG A 1043 -33.44 -20.01 13.55
C ARG A 1043 -32.69 -20.34 12.27
N VAL A 1044 -32.34 -19.31 11.51
CA VAL A 1044 -31.56 -19.39 10.28
C VAL A 1044 -30.33 -18.52 10.42
N THR A 1045 -29.19 -18.93 9.88
CA THR A 1045 -27.93 -18.16 9.95
C THR A 1045 -27.20 -18.24 8.62
N THR A 1046 -26.75 -17.09 8.13
CA THR A 1046 -26.05 -16.95 6.84
C THR A 1046 -24.76 -16.15 7.02
N LYS A 1047 -23.69 -16.57 6.34
CA LYS A 1047 -22.38 -15.91 6.35
C LYS A 1047 -22.42 -14.62 5.52
N MET A 1048 -21.72 -13.58 5.98
CA MET A 1048 -21.44 -12.36 5.23
C MET A 1048 -19.99 -11.90 5.44
N VAL A 1049 -19.44 -11.18 4.49
CA VAL A 1049 -18.03 -10.75 4.46
C VAL A 1049 -17.98 -9.24 4.34
N LEU A 1050 -17.50 -8.56 5.38
CA LEU A 1050 -17.22 -7.13 5.35
C LEU A 1050 -15.77 -6.94 4.89
N ALA A 1051 -15.59 -6.30 3.75
CA ALA A 1051 -14.29 -5.96 3.18
C ALA A 1051 -14.16 -4.44 3.16
N ARG A 1052 -13.73 -3.87 4.29
CA ARG A 1052 -13.36 -2.45 4.35
C ARG A 1052 -11.93 -2.27 3.90
#